data_AF-A0A0R3X0W1-F1
#
_entry.id   AF-A0A0R3X0W1-F1
#
_cell.length_a   1.000
_cell.length_b   1.000
_cell.length_c   1.000
_cell.angle_alpha   90.00
_cell.angle_beta   90.00
_cell.angle_gamma   90.00
#
_symmetry.space_group_name_H-M   'P 1'
#
loop_
_entity.id
_entity.type
_entity.pdbx_description
1 polymer ?
#
loop_
_entity_poly.entity_id
_entity_poly.type
_entity_poly.pdbx_seq_one_letter_code
_entity_poly.pdbx_strand_id
1 'polypeptide(L)'
;MTAGDTSDEPITSLGDALEYNSTTDIGKLFVENCNSEENKSEAIVATEILIMLIKSSSIRTVQGLDDMINDAVRQMRQTDRANCSVKSACDMFQRFITLAVLDNPGDFEDAKKVLLDRAYLFLNKINGYRDIIARNTSLLFRNNFHVLTHAKSRAVIEALSYIVNNEANRRTLHCYVTQCMPSGSGCRMVQELRKRGVPCSSVPDTSVAYLMPQIDAVVLGAEAVVESGGVLNALGSCSVSMIAHSMGKPVYVLVESFKFLRVYPLDQRSIPDELKWPPSQLAKVLETSLIVLFIAYADGMGVLFLLFFVLVAHASSSAYNTQTPHDSRLLILFLDGLRWDYSDYLDKAGGIGQMRTLGCHVPHVKPVFPANCYSNMHALFAGHNSTDLDVFDVAFKANYTHPELLWNKAVRQGKSVKLLHFPFCLGLLERGIDCVQLMNEHASLDVTLRDALQSLRNRTIDLAGPAVSIITLDAVVVYYGGLDRVAHDRGPSSEELKHGQTILKVDEAISNIIQSLQALNDTTLNFAVVSDHGMIDFKEFLVLDRLFKWMLIDKVVNFGSAVGLWPKPDLEKNLTDSLPENSHFHVYTPWTMPVTSWRQTLLPPIVLIADPGYVFQISYHPPVAWDHLLNHDIFSQLQGVHGYLPDVTDMHTTFMAYGPAFEFGCGEEQGVVYTYDLFPLLNSALFGKPVIDLARSGPETGWEMKLLGGILFTLFAVVLILGLALRRLLRIGRKHVNSPLVYDFEKMSEYEEEDLKADAEMEV
;
A
#
# COMPACT_ATOMS: atom_id res chain seq x y z
N MET A 1 62.43 -28.93 -8.12
CA MET A 1 63.74 -28.93 -7.44
C MET A 1 63.55 -28.21 -6.12
N THR A 2 63.92 -28.90 -5.03
CA THR A 2 64.19 -28.40 -3.66
C THR A 2 63.20 -27.39 -3.07
N ALA A 3 62.23 -27.91 -2.32
CA ALA A 3 61.54 -27.15 -1.28
C ALA A 3 62.53 -26.87 -0.15
N GLY A 4 62.84 -25.60 0.08
CA GLY A 4 63.61 -25.12 1.21
C GLY A 4 62.68 -24.76 2.36
N ASP A 5 63.01 -25.26 3.54
CA ASP A 5 62.52 -24.82 4.85
C ASP A 5 62.65 -23.32 5.05
N THR A 6 61.59 -22.71 5.58
CA THR A 6 61.53 -21.68 6.64
C THR A 6 60.03 -21.33 6.76
N SER A 7 59.32 -21.41 7.88
CA SER A 7 59.69 -21.23 9.27
C SER A 7 58.74 -22.00 10.18
N ASP A 8 59.29 -22.87 11.03
CA ASP A 8 58.68 -23.30 12.28
C ASP A 8 58.45 -22.07 13.18
N GLU A 9 57.23 -21.56 13.22
CA GLU A 9 56.74 -20.90 14.43
C GLU A 9 55.80 -21.89 15.14
N PRO A 10 56.10 -22.25 16.40
CA PRO A 10 55.20 -23.10 17.16
C PRO A 10 53.91 -22.32 17.38
N ILE A 11 52.77 -22.94 17.10
CA ILE A 11 51.43 -22.43 17.46
C ILE A 11 51.32 -22.48 18.99
N THR A 12 51.97 -21.54 19.66
CA THR A 12 51.86 -21.31 21.11
C THR A 12 51.08 -20.03 21.33
N SER A 13 49.76 -20.16 21.52
CA SER A 13 49.02 -19.45 22.59
C SER A 13 47.54 -19.83 22.56
N LEU A 14 47.21 -20.99 23.12
CA LEU A 14 45.91 -21.25 23.79
C LEU A 14 45.86 -22.64 24.45
N GLY A 15 46.87 -23.49 24.22
CA GLY A 15 46.82 -24.92 24.57
C GLY A 15 47.30 -25.34 25.96
N ASP A 16 47.84 -24.44 26.80
CA ASP A 16 48.61 -24.85 27.98
C ASP A 16 48.13 -24.31 29.34
N ALA A 17 46.96 -23.69 29.44
CA ALA A 17 46.43 -23.31 30.75
C ALA A 17 44.91 -23.33 30.77
N LEU A 18 44.31 -24.51 30.95
CA LEU A 18 42.97 -24.72 31.52
C LEU A 18 42.78 -26.23 31.74
N GLU A 19 42.87 -26.69 32.99
CA GLU A 19 42.46 -28.05 33.36
C GLU A 19 40.93 -28.15 33.24
N TYR A 20 40.44 -29.04 32.37
CA TYR A 20 39.01 -29.34 32.29
C TYR A 20 38.54 -30.02 33.58
N ASN A 21 37.66 -29.36 34.34
CA ASN A 21 36.89 -29.97 35.41
C ASN A 21 35.46 -30.23 34.94
N SER A 22 34.77 -31.24 35.48
CA SER A 22 33.39 -31.62 35.14
C SER A 22 32.33 -30.55 35.44
N THR A 23 32.75 -29.36 35.89
CA THR A 23 31.94 -28.17 36.18
C THR A 23 32.15 -27.03 35.16
N THR A 24 32.96 -27.24 34.12
CA THR A 24 33.26 -26.22 33.10
C THR A 24 32.07 -26.02 32.18
N ASP A 25 31.50 -24.81 32.16
CA ASP A 25 30.45 -24.42 31.21
C ASP A 25 31.09 -24.16 29.82
N ILE A 26 30.96 -25.14 28.94
CA ILE A 26 31.56 -25.10 27.59
C ILE A 26 30.87 -24.06 26.71
N GLY A 27 29.57 -23.83 26.93
CA GLY A 27 28.83 -22.78 26.23
C GLY A 27 29.39 -21.39 26.55
N LYS A 28 29.64 -21.10 27.83
CA LYS A 28 30.23 -19.83 28.27
C LYS A 28 31.65 -19.64 27.71
N LEU A 29 32.50 -20.67 27.80
CA LEU A 29 33.86 -20.65 27.26
C LEU A 29 33.88 -20.36 25.76
N PHE A 30 32.96 -20.98 25.01
CA PHE A 30 32.81 -20.74 23.57
C PHE A 30 32.45 -19.29 23.25
N VAL A 31 31.51 -18.70 23.99
CA VAL A 31 31.13 -17.29 23.80
C VAL A 31 32.28 -16.34 24.13
N GLU A 32 33.02 -16.59 25.20
CA GLU A 32 34.17 -15.77 25.61
C GLU A 32 35.28 -15.78 24.53
N ASN A 33 35.65 -16.96 24.01
CA ASN A 33 36.65 -17.07 22.95
C ASN A 33 36.18 -16.46 21.62
N CYS A 34 34.89 -16.55 21.29
CA CYS A 34 34.35 -15.86 20.12
C CYS A 34 34.37 -14.32 20.25
N ASN A 35 34.36 -13.79 21.48
CA ASN A 35 34.41 -12.35 21.72
C ASN A 35 35.86 -11.81 21.73
N SER A 36 36.83 -12.61 22.20
CA SER A 36 38.23 -12.19 22.28
C SER A 36 38.92 -12.15 20.91
N GLU A 37 38.55 -13.03 19.99
CA GLU A 37 39.17 -13.17 18.68
C GLU A 37 38.19 -12.90 17.53
N GLU A 38 37.76 -11.65 17.36
CA GLU A 38 36.72 -11.26 16.39
C GLU A 38 37.00 -11.65 14.92
N ASN A 39 38.28 -11.81 14.57
CA ASN A 39 38.70 -12.21 13.21
C ASN A 39 38.67 -13.73 12.99
N LYS A 40 38.65 -14.56 14.04
CA LYS A 40 38.57 -16.02 13.90
C LYS A 40 37.13 -16.48 13.64
N SER A 41 37.01 -17.58 12.91
CA SER A 41 35.71 -18.21 12.63
C SER A 41 35.18 -18.89 13.87
N GLU A 42 33.89 -18.77 14.14
CA GLU A 42 33.22 -19.47 15.24
C GLU A 42 33.41 -21.00 15.12
N ALA A 43 33.44 -21.52 13.88
CA ALA A 43 33.81 -22.90 13.56
C ALA A 43 35.25 -23.30 14.00
N ILE A 44 36.22 -22.39 13.85
CA ILE A 44 37.61 -22.62 14.25
C ILE A 44 37.69 -22.69 15.78
N VAL A 45 37.07 -21.71 16.46
CA VAL A 45 37.00 -21.66 17.93
C VAL A 45 36.32 -22.91 18.50
N ALA A 46 35.22 -23.36 17.90
CA ALA A 46 34.54 -24.60 18.31
C ALA A 46 35.46 -25.82 18.14
N THR A 47 36.21 -25.89 17.04
CA THR A 47 37.16 -26.99 16.78
C THR A 47 38.33 -26.97 17.78
N GLU A 48 38.88 -25.79 18.09
CA GLU A 48 39.94 -25.61 19.09
C GLU A 48 39.48 -26.07 20.48
N ILE A 49 38.25 -25.74 20.88
CA ILE A 49 37.66 -26.18 22.15
C ILE A 49 37.51 -27.71 22.17
N LEU A 50 37.05 -28.33 21.10
CA LEU A 50 36.94 -29.80 21.04
C LEU A 50 38.31 -30.49 21.13
N ILE A 51 39.34 -29.94 20.47
CA ILE A 51 40.72 -30.41 20.58
C ILE A 51 41.22 -30.29 22.03
N MET A 52 40.98 -29.14 22.66
CA MET A 52 41.34 -28.89 24.05
C MET A 52 40.69 -29.93 24.97
N LEU A 53 39.40 -30.21 24.79
CA LEU A 53 38.67 -31.21 25.59
C LEU A 53 39.24 -32.62 25.42
N ILE A 54 39.56 -33.04 24.20
CA ILE A 54 40.20 -34.34 23.95
C ILE A 54 41.59 -34.39 24.62
N LYS A 55 42.38 -33.31 24.54
CA LYS A 55 43.71 -33.23 25.18
C LYS A 55 43.59 -33.37 26.70
N SER A 56 42.68 -32.62 27.32
CA SER A 56 42.53 -32.53 28.79
C SER A 56 41.68 -33.63 29.43
N SER A 57 40.96 -34.46 28.66
CA SER A 57 40.05 -35.46 29.23
C SER A 57 40.78 -36.60 29.93
N SER A 58 40.33 -36.96 31.13
CA SER A 58 40.74 -38.15 31.90
C SER A 58 39.96 -39.43 31.53
N ILE A 59 39.03 -39.33 30.58
CA ILE A 59 38.18 -40.43 30.10
C ILE A 59 39.04 -41.50 29.41
N ARG A 60 38.77 -42.77 29.71
CA ARG A 60 39.55 -43.93 29.21
C ARG A 60 38.79 -44.87 28.25
N THR A 61 37.61 -44.47 27.82
CA THR A 61 36.77 -45.26 26.91
C THR A 61 36.35 -44.42 25.71
N VAL A 62 36.26 -45.05 24.54
CA VAL A 62 35.84 -44.38 23.30
C VAL A 62 34.41 -43.84 23.44
N GLN A 63 33.51 -44.62 24.05
CA GLN A 63 32.13 -44.20 24.30
C GLN A 63 32.07 -42.96 25.19
N GLY A 64 32.84 -42.91 26.28
CA GLY A 64 32.85 -41.75 27.15
C GLY A 64 33.40 -40.50 26.47
N LEU A 65 34.39 -40.66 25.58
CA LEU A 65 34.95 -39.54 24.82
C LEU A 65 33.93 -39.01 23.81
N ASP A 66 33.19 -39.90 23.13
CA ASP A 66 32.10 -39.54 22.24
C ASP A 66 30.96 -38.82 22.99
N ASP A 67 30.55 -39.33 24.16
CA ASP A 67 29.53 -38.70 25.00
C ASP A 67 29.95 -37.29 25.43
N MET A 68 31.21 -37.10 25.83
CA MET A 68 31.77 -35.78 26.20
C MET A 68 31.78 -34.81 25.01
N ILE A 69 32.21 -35.26 23.84
CA ILE A 69 32.22 -34.44 22.62
C ILE A 69 30.78 -34.06 22.24
N ASN A 70 29.84 -35.01 22.28
CA ASN A 70 28.43 -34.76 21.98
C ASN A 70 27.81 -33.75 22.95
N ASP A 71 28.14 -33.83 24.24
CA ASP A 71 27.67 -32.87 25.24
C ASP A 71 28.26 -31.47 25.01
N ALA A 72 29.57 -31.38 24.77
CA ALA A 72 30.24 -30.12 24.44
C ALA A 72 29.66 -29.46 23.16
N VAL A 73 29.42 -30.25 22.11
CA VAL A 73 28.77 -29.79 20.87
C VAL A 73 27.36 -29.29 21.16
N ARG A 74 26.59 -29.98 22.00
CA ARG A 74 25.24 -29.56 22.41
C ARG A 74 25.28 -28.23 23.16
N GLN A 75 26.17 -28.07 24.13
CA GLN A 75 26.33 -26.84 24.90
C GLN A 75 26.72 -25.65 24.00
N MET A 76 27.70 -25.83 23.11
CA MET A 76 28.10 -24.76 22.17
C MET A 76 26.96 -24.37 21.22
N ARG A 77 26.20 -25.34 20.72
CA ARG A 77 25.05 -25.09 19.80
C ARG A 77 23.89 -24.35 20.44
N GLN A 78 23.76 -24.40 21.77
CA GLN A 78 22.70 -23.67 22.49
C GLN A 78 23.06 -22.21 22.79
N THR A 79 24.28 -21.78 22.44
CA THR A 79 24.72 -20.40 22.67
C THR A 79 24.26 -19.45 21.57
N ASP A 80 24.15 -18.16 21.91
CA ASP A 80 23.82 -17.11 20.95
C ASP A 80 24.87 -16.96 19.84
N ARG A 81 26.10 -17.44 20.02
CA ARG A 81 27.18 -17.36 19.03
C ARG A 81 27.19 -18.55 18.06
N ALA A 82 26.35 -19.56 18.28
CA ALA A 82 26.25 -20.69 17.38
C ALA A 82 25.66 -20.26 16.03
N ASN A 83 26.35 -20.59 14.94
CA ASN A 83 25.89 -20.39 13.57
C ASN A 83 25.97 -21.69 12.77
N CYS A 84 25.49 -21.67 11.52
CA CYS A 84 25.50 -22.84 10.64
C CYS A 84 26.90 -23.45 10.48
N SER A 85 27.96 -22.62 10.49
CA SER A 85 29.34 -23.07 10.36
C SER A 85 29.84 -23.85 11.58
N VAL A 86 29.37 -23.50 12.79
CA VAL A 86 29.65 -24.26 14.03
C VAL A 86 29.02 -25.64 13.95
N LYS A 87 27.75 -25.72 13.54
CA LYS A 87 27.07 -27.01 13.37
C LYS A 87 27.84 -27.90 12.39
N SER A 88 28.16 -27.36 11.22
CA SER A 88 28.83 -28.10 10.14
C SER A 88 30.24 -28.55 10.53
N ALA A 89 31.01 -27.67 11.19
CA ALA A 89 32.35 -28.00 11.68
C ALA A 89 32.29 -29.10 12.73
N CYS A 90 31.39 -29.02 13.70
CA CYS A 90 31.22 -30.07 14.71
C CYS A 90 30.77 -31.42 14.11
N ASP A 91 29.79 -31.41 13.19
CA ASP A 91 29.34 -32.64 12.51
C ASP A 91 30.47 -33.29 11.70
N MET A 92 31.27 -32.46 11.00
CA MET A 92 32.40 -32.93 10.21
C MET A 92 33.54 -33.42 11.11
N PHE A 93 33.82 -32.71 12.21
CA PHE A 93 34.80 -33.08 13.22
C PHE A 93 34.46 -34.43 13.85
N GLN A 94 33.21 -34.61 14.31
CA GLN A 94 32.72 -35.87 14.87
C GLN A 94 32.88 -37.01 13.85
N ARG A 95 32.42 -36.85 12.60
CA ARG A 95 32.58 -37.89 11.57
C ARG A 95 34.05 -38.22 11.27
N PHE A 96 34.91 -37.21 11.18
CA PHE A 96 36.33 -37.38 10.89
C PHE A 96 37.06 -38.13 12.01
N ILE A 97 36.60 -37.95 13.24
CA ILE A 97 37.15 -38.57 14.45
C ILE A 97 36.57 -39.97 14.70
N THR A 98 35.25 -40.19 14.50
CA THR A 98 34.64 -41.52 14.63
C THR A 98 35.23 -42.54 13.65
N LEU A 99 35.62 -42.11 12.44
CA LEU A 99 36.30 -42.99 11.48
C LEU A 99 37.71 -43.43 11.95
N ALA A 100 38.38 -42.63 12.79
CA ALA A 100 39.72 -42.97 13.29
C ALA A 100 39.72 -44.14 14.27
N VAL A 101 38.60 -44.37 14.95
CA VAL A 101 38.39 -45.53 15.83
C VAL A 101 38.36 -46.85 15.04
N LEU A 102 37.96 -46.81 13.76
CA LEU A 102 37.88 -47.98 12.89
C LEU A 102 39.23 -48.38 12.29
N ASP A 103 40.20 -47.46 12.28
CA ASP A 103 41.49 -47.63 11.58
C ASP A 103 42.57 -48.29 12.46
N ASN A 104 42.34 -48.48 13.77
CA ASN A 104 43.39 -49.01 14.67
C ASN A 104 42.83 -49.81 15.87
N PRO A 105 43.10 -51.13 16.00
CA PRO A 105 42.62 -51.97 17.11
C PRO A 105 43.51 -51.93 18.39
N GLY A 106 44.28 -50.86 18.61
CA GLY A 106 45.25 -50.73 19.71
C GLY A 106 44.68 -50.26 21.08
N ASP A 107 45.56 -49.92 22.02
CA ASP A 107 45.21 -49.39 23.36
C ASP A 107 44.56 -47.98 23.26
N PHE A 108 43.78 -47.60 24.26
CA PHE A 108 43.00 -46.36 24.26
C PHE A 108 43.87 -45.11 24.11
N GLU A 109 45.09 -45.09 24.68
CA GLU A 109 46.00 -43.96 24.56
C GLU A 109 46.54 -43.77 23.12
N ASP A 110 46.79 -44.87 22.41
CA ASP A 110 47.18 -44.83 21.00
C ASP A 110 46.03 -44.29 20.14
N ALA A 111 44.80 -44.73 20.43
CA ALA A 111 43.60 -44.17 19.80
C ALA A 111 43.47 -42.67 20.08
N LYS A 112 43.62 -42.23 21.34
CA LYS A 112 43.55 -40.82 21.74
C LYS A 112 44.58 -39.95 20.99
N LYS A 113 45.81 -40.45 20.81
CA LYS A 113 46.85 -39.76 20.03
C LYS A 113 46.45 -39.59 18.56
N VAL A 114 45.97 -40.66 17.91
CA VAL A 114 45.52 -40.62 16.51
C VAL A 114 44.33 -39.65 16.33
N LEU A 115 43.41 -39.60 17.30
CA LEU A 115 42.29 -38.66 17.29
C LEU A 115 42.79 -37.20 17.33
N LEU A 116 43.77 -36.90 18.19
CA LEU A 116 44.39 -35.57 18.28
C LEU A 116 45.12 -35.19 16.99
N ASP A 117 45.94 -36.08 16.43
CA ASP A 117 46.66 -35.82 15.17
C ASP A 117 45.70 -35.49 14.02
N ARG A 118 44.58 -36.22 13.93
CA ARG A 118 43.51 -35.94 12.95
C ARG A 118 42.79 -34.63 13.24
N ALA A 119 42.51 -34.33 14.50
CA ALA A 119 41.85 -33.10 14.89
C ALA A 119 42.71 -31.87 14.54
N TYR A 120 44.02 -31.91 14.79
CA TYR A 120 44.96 -30.87 14.36
C TYR A 120 45.07 -30.77 12.84
N LEU A 121 45.11 -31.90 12.12
CA LEU A 121 45.09 -31.89 10.65
C LEU A 121 43.82 -31.22 10.10
N PHE A 122 42.66 -31.49 10.70
CA PHE A 122 41.40 -30.87 10.34
C PHE A 122 41.41 -29.36 10.61
N LEU A 123 41.90 -28.93 11.78
CA LEU A 123 42.06 -27.51 12.13
C LEU A 123 42.97 -26.77 11.14
N ASN A 124 44.13 -27.35 10.81
CA ASN A 124 45.08 -26.79 9.85
C ASN A 124 44.46 -26.64 8.45
N LYS A 125 43.65 -27.61 8.01
CA LYS A 125 42.93 -27.53 6.74
C LYS A 125 41.87 -26.43 6.75
N ILE A 126 41.09 -26.30 7.83
CA ILE A 126 40.07 -25.24 7.94
C ILE A 126 40.70 -23.85 7.81
N ASN A 127 41.84 -23.63 8.46
CA ASN A 127 42.55 -22.35 8.42
C ASN A 127 43.01 -21.99 6.99
N GLY A 128 43.47 -22.97 6.20
CA GLY A 128 44.00 -22.73 4.85
C GLY A 128 42.95 -22.60 3.73
N TYR A 129 41.67 -22.87 3.97
CA TYR A 129 40.67 -22.88 2.88
C TYR A 129 40.44 -21.51 2.25
N ARG A 130 40.51 -20.41 3.02
CA ARG A 130 40.25 -19.06 2.50
C ARG A 130 41.31 -18.62 1.49
N ASP A 131 42.57 -18.98 1.72
CA ASP A 131 43.66 -18.68 0.79
C ASP A 131 43.49 -19.42 -0.54
N ILE A 132 43.02 -20.66 -0.49
CA ILE A 132 42.70 -21.45 -1.69
C ILE A 132 41.54 -20.82 -2.44
N ILE A 133 40.48 -20.41 -1.74
CA ILE A 133 39.32 -19.72 -2.33
C ILE A 133 39.76 -18.41 -2.97
N ALA A 134 40.59 -17.61 -2.30
CA ALA A 134 41.10 -16.34 -2.80
C ALA A 134 41.90 -16.51 -4.11
N ARG A 135 42.83 -17.48 -4.13
CA ARG A 135 43.60 -17.82 -5.34
C ARG A 135 42.71 -18.25 -6.51
N ASN A 136 41.75 -19.14 -6.28
CA ASN A 136 40.85 -19.61 -7.32
C ASN A 136 39.90 -18.52 -7.82
N THR A 137 39.37 -17.70 -6.90
CA THR A 137 38.49 -16.57 -7.24
C THR A 137 39.22 -15.54 -8.09
N SER A 138 40.53 -15.33 -7.82
CA SER A 138 41.33 -14.41 -8.62
C SER A 138 41.38 -14.77 -10.11
N LEU A 139 41.16 -16.02 -10.49
CA LEU A 139 41.14 -16.44 -11.91
C LEU A 139 39.86 -15.99 -12.63
N LEU A 140 38.81 -15.61 -11.91
CA LEU A 140 37.50 -15.27 -12.48
C LEU A 140 37.40 -13.80 -12.91
N PHE A 141 38.09 -12.88 -12.23
CA PHE A 141 37.87 -11.44 -12.41
C PHE A 141 38.90 -10.81 -13.33
N ARG A 142 38.46 -9.95 -14.25
CA ARG A 142 39.35 -9.21 -15.16
C ARG A 142 39.82 -7.89 -14.51
N ASN A 143 40.60 -7.11 -15.24
CA ASN A 143 40.93 -5.75 -14.82
C ASN A 143 39.71 -4.82 -15.01
N ASN A 144 39.57 -3.78 -14.17
CA ASN A 144 38.41 -2.88 -14.10
C ASN A 144 37.07 -3.60 -13.92
N PHE A 145 37.00 -4.53 -12.96
CA PHE A 145 35.82 -5.36 -12.74
C PHE A 145 34.89 -4.78 -11.66
N HIS A 146 33.59 -4.67 -11.93
CA HIS A 146 32.59 -4.18 -10.99
C HIS A 146 31.87 -5.34 -10.30
N VAL A 147 32.04 -5.46 -8.99
CA VAL A 147 31.48 -6.55 -8.19
C VAL A 147 30.39 -6.01 -7.25
N LEU A 148 29.27 -6.72 -7.17
CA LEU A 148 28.29 -6.51 -6.10
C LEU A 148 28.37 -7.63 -5.07
N THR A 149 28.36 -7.28 -3.79
CA THR A 149 28.29 -8.23 -2.69
C THR A 149 27.21 -7.83 -1.68
N HIS A 150 26.71 -8.82 -0.95
CA HIS A 150 25.64 -8.64 0.03
C HIS A 150 26.06 -9.18 1.39
N ALA A 151 25.96 -8.33 2.43
CA ALA A 151 26.40 -8.60 3.80
C ALA A 151 27.91 -8.82 3.97
N LYS A 152 28.39 -8.89 5.23
CA LYS A 152 29.80 -9.16 5.55
C LYS A 152 30.17 -10.63 5.29
N SER A 153 31.19 -10.87 4.47
CA SER A 153 31.77 -12.20 4.30
C SER A 153 33.30 -12.18 4.38
N ARG A 154 33.87 -12.99 5.28
CA ARG A 154 35.32 -13.16 5.45
C ARG A 154 35.98 -13.74 4.21
N ALA A 155 35.38 -14.76 3.58
CA ALA A 155 35.92 -15.36 2.36
C ALA A 155 35.95 -14.37 1.19
N VAL A 156 34.93 -13.49 1.07
CA VAL A 156 34.88 -12.45 0.03
C VAL A 156 35.90 -11.36 0.31
N ILE A 157 36.05 -10.93 1.57
CA ILE A 157 37.07 -9.96 1.97
C ILE A 157 38.47 -10.46 1.60
N GLU A 158 38.82 -11.70 1.96
CA GLU A 158 40.12 -12.29 1.62
C GLU A 158 40.32 -12.40 0.10
N ALA A 159 39.30 -12.85 -0.65
CA ALA A 159 39.39 -12.97 -2.10
C ALA A 159 39.61 -11.61 -2.80
N LEU A 160 38.82 -10.59 -2.46
CA LEU A 160 38.96 -9.26 -3.05
C LEU A 160 40.28 -8.59 -2.66
N SER A 161 40.69 -8.74 -1.40
CA SER A 161 41.98 -8.21 -0.92
C SER A 161 43.15 -8.88 -1.64
N TYR A 162 43.10 -10.19 -1.84
CA TYR A 162 44.11 -10.92 -2.59
C TYR A 162 44.21 -10.42 -4.04
N ILE A 163 43.08 -10.17 -4.71
CA ILE A 163 43.09 -9.69 -6.11
C ILE A 163 43.74 -8.30 -6.24
N VAL A 164 43.46 -7.39 -5.30
CA VAL A 164 43.96 -6.00 -5.35
C VAL A 164 45.41 -5.87 -4.86
N ASN A 165 45.84 -6.75 -3.94
CA ASN A 165 47.15 -6.66 -3.30
C ASN A 165 48.18 -7.67 -3.81
N ASN A 166 47.81 -8.56 -4.74
CA ASN A 166 48.77 -9.51 -5.33
C ASN A 166 49.70 -8.79 -6.34
N GLU A 167 50.92 -8.49 -5.91
CA GLU A 167 51.94 -7.77 -6.70
C GLU A 167 52.25 -8.44 -8.05
N ALA A 168 52.18 -9.78 -8.13
CA ALA A 168 52.51 -10.52 -9.34
C ALA A 168 51.41 -10.43 -10.43
N ASN A 169 50.17 -10.11 -10.05
CA ASN A 169 49.01 -10.12 -10.95
C ASN A 169 47.90 -9.21 -10.40
N ARG A 170 48.27 -7.95 -10.14
CA ARG A 170 47.39 -6.95 -9.54
C ARG A 170 46.29 -6.56 -10.53
N ARG A 171 45.04 -6.56 -10.06
CA ARG A 171 43.88 -6.14 -10.87
C ARG A 171 43.10 -5.06 -10.16
N THR A 172 42.57 -4.13 -10.95
CA THR A 172 41.66 -3.08 -10.48
C THR A 172 40.24 -3.63 -10.46
N LEU A 173 39.52 -3.37 -9.38
CA LEU A 173 38.11 -3.69 -9.23
C LEU A 173 37.43 -2.65 -8.35
N HIS A 174 36.12 -2.53 -8.47
CA HIS A 174 35.30 -1.74 -7.56
C HIS A 174 34.20 -2.61 -6.96
N CYS A 175 34.10 -2.63 -5.63
CA CYS A 175 33.12 -3.44 -4.92
C CYS A 175 31.97 -2.58 -4.38
N TYR A 176 30.76 -2.82 -4.87
CA TYR A 176 29.53 -2.31 -4.28
C TYR A 176 29.06 -3.28 -3.20
N VAL A 177 28.78 -2.75 -2.02
CA VAL A 177 28.38 -3.54 -0.85
C VAL A 177 27.02 -3.03 -0.38
N THR A 178 26.01 -3.88 -0.41
CA THR A 178 24.71 -3.53 0.16
C THR A 178 24.84 -3.30 1.67
N GLN A 179 24.07 -2.39 2.25
CA GLN A 179 24.11 -2.11 3.69
C GLN A 179 23.73 -3.33 4.55
N CYS A 180 22.88 -4.22 4.00
CA CYS A 180 22.33 -5.40 4.66
C CYS A 180 21.59 -5.01 5.94
N MET A 181 20.57 -4.17 5.79
CA MET A 181 19.70 -3.79 6.89
C MET A 181 18.75 -4.95 7.23
N PRO A 182 18.40 -5.13 8.51
CA PRO A 182 18.72 -4.29 9.67
C PRO A 182 20.08 -4.59 10.34
N SER A 183 20.83 -5.60 9.87
CA SER A 183 22.08 -6.04 10.54
C SER A 183 23.24 -5.02 10.46
N GLY A 184 23.20 -4.11 9.48
CA GLY A 184 24.27 -3.17 9.15
C GLY A 184 25.60 -3.84 8.80
N SER A 185 25.59 -5.15 8.51
CA SER A 185 26.82 -5.93 8.34
C SER A 185 27.62 -5.50 7.12
N GLY A 186 26.96 -5.01 6.07
CA GLY A 186 27.61 -4.50 4.87
C GLY A 186 28.48 -3.27 5.14
N CYS A 187 28.05 -2.37 6.02
CA CYS A 187 28.85 -1.21 6.42
C CYS A 187 30.18 -1.63 7.06
N ARG A 188 30.17 -2.67 7.90
CA ARG A 188 31.40 -3.24 8.48
C ARG A 188 32.30 -3.88 7.42
N MET A 189 31.71 -4.48 6.39
CA MET A 189 32.49 -5.02 5.27
C MET A 189 33.18 -3.93 4.46
N VAL A 190 32.49 -2.80 4.20
CA VAL A 190 33.09 -1.63 3.53
C VAL A 190 34.29 -1.12 4.32
N GLN A 191 34.15 -0.96 5.64
CA GLN A 191 35.25 -0.52 6.51
C GLN A 191 36.46 -1.47 6.42
N GLU A 192 36.24 -2.78 6.45
CA GLU A 192 37.31 -3.77 6.40
C GLU A 192 37.99 -3.83 5.02
N LEU A 193 37.22 -3.74 3.93
CA LEU A 193 37.76 -3.68 2.57
C LEU A 193 38.61 -2.42 2.36
N ARG A 194 38.17 -1.26 2.86
CA ARG A 194 38.93 0.00 2.78
C ARG A 194 40.25 -0.07 3.55
N LYS A 195 40.25 -0.65 4.76
CA LYS A 195 41.48 -0.88 5.53
C LYS A 195 42.51 -1.71 4.76
N ARG A 196 42.04 -2.61 3.89
CA ARG A 196 42.87 -3.50 3.06
C ARG A 196 43.15 -2.94 1.66
N GLY A 197 42.79 -1.68 1.39
CA GLY A 197 43.07 -0.99 0.13
C GLY A 197 42.16 -1.37 -1.04
N VAL A 198 41.04 -2.05 -0.79
CA VAL A 198 40.08 -2.43 -1.85
C VAL A 198 39.07 -1.29 -2.08
N PRO A 199 38.94 -0.76 -3.32
CA PRO A 199 37.96 0.28 -3.63
C PRO A 199 36.52 -0.24 -3.45
N CYS A 200 35.73 0.43 -2.60
CA CYS A 200 34.36 0.02 -2.34
C CYS A 200 33.41 1.14 -1.88
N SER A 201 32.14 0.96 -2.24
CA SER A 201 31.02 1.85 -1.88
C SER A 201 29.91 1.08 -1.18
N SER A 202 29.34 1.69 -0.14
CA SER A 202 28.12 1.20 0.48
C SER A 202 26.91 1.67 -0.33
N VAL A 203 25.95 0.77 -0.57
CA VAL A 203 24.73 1.06 -1.32
C VAL A 203 23.49 0.57 -0.57
N PRO A 204 22.35 1.28 -0.64
CA PRO A 204 21.10 0.80 -0.03
C PRO A 204 20.63 -0.52 -0.64
N ASP A 205 20.05 -1.41 0.16
CA ASP A 205 19.57 -2.73 -0.29
C ASP A 205 18.52 -2.61 -1.41
N THR A 206 17.73 -1.53 -1.41
CA THR A 206 16.71 -1.22 -2.42
C THR A 206 17.30 -0.77 -3.76
N SER A 207 18.57 -0.33 -3.80
CA SER A 207 19.22 0.17 -5.01
C SER A 207 19.84 -0.93 -5.88
N VAL A 208 19.79 -2.19 -5.44
CA VAL A 208 20.44 -3.34 -6.11
C VAL A 208 20.01 -3.45 -7.57
N ALA A 209 18.72 -3.34 -7.88
CA ALA A 209 18.21 -3.43 -9.25
C ALA A 209 18.67 -2.26 -10.14
N TYR A 210 18.81 -1.07 -9.56
CA TYR A 210 19.29 0.12 -10.27
C TYR A 210 20.76 0.00 -10.64
N LEU A 211 21.59 -0.56 -9.74
CA LEU A 211 23.02 -0.72 -9.96
C LEU A 211 23.38 -1.92 -10.83
N MET A 212 22.57 -2.98 -10.82
CA MET A 212 22.86 -4.26 -11.48
C MET A 212 23.32 -4.17 -12.95
N PRO A 213 22.80 -3.26 -13.81
CA PRO A 213 23.30 -3.12 -15.18
C PRO A 213 24.81 -2.83 -15.26
N GLN A 214 25.34 -2.07 -14.29
CA GLN A 214 26.75 -1.67 -14.19
C GLN A 214 27.64 -2.74 -13.53
N ILE A 215 27.05 -3.79 -12.97
CA ILE A 215 27.77 -4.86 -12.26
C ILE A 215 28.15 -5.96 -13.25
N ASP A 216 29.38 -6.46 -13.16
CA ASP A 216 29.87 -7.58 -13.98
C ASP A 216 29.52 -8.94 -13.38
N ALA A 217 29.63 -9.07 -12.05
CA ALA A 217 29.24 -10.27 -11.32
C ALA A 217 28.82 -9.97 -9.89
N VAL A 218 27.93 -10.82 -9.35
CA VAL A 218 27.61 -10.83 -7.93
C VAL A 218 28.47 -11.88 -7.22
N VAL A 219 29.08 -11.50 -6.10
CA VAL A 219 29.94 -12.38 -5.31
C VAL A 219 29.44 -12.40 -3.88
N LEU A 220 29.01 -13.56 -3.42
CA LEU A 220 28.40 -13.76 -2.11
C LEU A 220 29.26 -14.67 -1.24
N GLY A 221 29.16 -14.50 0.08
CA GLY A 221 29.56 -15.53 1.02
C GLY A 221 28.46 -16.58 1.22
N ALA A 222 28.76 -17.58 2.04
CA ALA A 222 27.78 -18.52 2.55
C ALA A 222 28.04 -18.84 4.03
N GLU A 223 26.95 -19.00 4.76
CA GLU A 223 26.93 -19.60 6.09
C GLU A 223 26.94 -21.13 5.99
N ALA A 224 26.20 -21.69 5.03
CA ALA A 224 26.22 -23.11 4.70
C ALA A 224 25.70 -23.41 3.29
N VAL A 225 26.04 -24.60 2.78
CA VAL A 225 25.44 -25.21 1.57
C VAL A 225 24.67 -26.44 2.01
N VAL A 226 23.39 -26.52 1.63
CA VAL A 226 22.49 -27.64 1.98
C VAL A 226 22.50 -28.74 0.91
N GLU A 227 21.93 -29.91 1.20
CA GLU A 227 22.00 -31.09 0.33
C GLU A 227 21.34 -30.91 -1.04
N SER A 228 20.35 -30.01 -1.14
CA SER A 228 19.72 -29.63 -2.40
C SER A 228 20.65 -28.79 -3.32
N GLY A 229 21.83 -28.41 -2.84
CA GLY A 229 22.72 -27.44 -3.49
C GLY A 229 22.35 -25.98 -3.19
N GLY A 230 21.29 -25.75 -2.40
CA GLY A 230 20.90 -24.42 -1.93
C GLY A 230 21.96 -23.77 -1.02
N VAL A 231 22.01 -22.45 -1.01
CA VAL A 231 22.98 -21.66 -0.23
C VAL A 231 22.24 -20.91 0.88
N LEU A 232 22.66 -21.12 2.12
CA LEU A 232 22.24 -20.32 3.28
C LEU A 232 23.21 -19.16 3.43
N ASN A 233 22.69 -17.93 3.38
CA ASN A 233 23.44 -16.69 3.54
C ASN A 233 22.53 -15.62 4.18
N ALA A 234 23.06 -14.44 4.47
CA ALA A 234 22.33 -13.32 5.03
C ALA A 234 21.02 -13.01 4.28
N LEU A 235 20.01 -12.57 5.04
CA LEU A 235 18.69 -12.20 4.53
C LEU A 235 18.83 -11.15 3.42
N GLY A 236 18.08 -11.33 2.32
CA GLY A 236 18.15 -10.47 1.12
C GLY A 236 19.06 -11.01 0.02
N SER A 237 19.97 -11.95 0.33
CA SER A 237 20.87 -12.57 -0.66
C SER A 237 20.10 -13.29 -1.79
N CYS A 238 18.95 -13.91 -1.49
CA CYS A 238 18.08 -14.52 -2.50
C CYS A 238 17.54 -13.48 -3.50
N SER A 239 17.07 -12.32 -3.02
CA SER A 239 16.59 -11.23 -3.86
C SER A 239 17.69 -10.69 -4.78
N VAL A 240 18.90 -10.47 -4.24
CA VAL A 240 20.06 -10.05 -5.04
C VAL A 240 20.37 -11.06 -6.14
N SER A 241 20.38 -12.35 -5.81
CA SER A 241 20.64 -13.43 -6.78
C SER A 241 19.55 -13.53 -7.86
N MET A 242 18.28 -13.33 -7.50
CA MET A 242 17.18 -13.33 -8.46
C MET A 242 17.28 -12.15 -9.45
N ILE A 243 17.64 -10.96 -8.97
CA ILE A 243 17.85 -9.78 -9.81
C ILE A 243 19.05 -9.98 -10.74
N ALA A 244 20.15 -10.55 -10.22
CA ALA A 244 21.31 -10.87 -11.04
C ALA A 244 20.96 -11.88 -12.14
N HIS A 245 20.23 -12.94 -11.81
CA HIS A 245 19.78 -13.95 -12.76
C HIS A 245 18.87 -13.37 -13.85
N SER A 246 17.89 -12.54 -13.48
CA SER A 246 16.98 -11.92 -14.46
C SER A 246 17.70 -10.97 -15.42
N MET A 247 18.82 -10.38 -15.01
CA MET A 247 19.67 -9.50 -15.83
C MET A 247 20.87 -10.23 -16.47
N GLY A 248 20.92 -11.56 -16.42
CA GLY A 248 21.98 -12.36 -17.04
C GLY A 248 23.38 -12.15 -16.42
N LYS A 249 23.45 -11.69 -15.17
CA LYS A 249 24.70 -11.49 -14.44
C LYS A 249 25.08 -12.78 -13.67
N PRO A 250 26.35 -13.25 -13.76
CA PRO A 250 26.79 -14.43 -13.04
C PRO A 250 26.82 -14.17 -11.52
N VAL A 251 26.43 -15.18 -10.75
CA VAL A 251 26.48 -15.17 -9.28
C VAL A 251 27.48 -16.23 -8.82
N TYR A 252 28.50 -15.80 -8.08
CA TYR A 252 29.51 -16.66 -7.48
C TYR A 252 29.33 -16.70 -5.97
N VAL A 253 29.38 -17.88 -5.38
CA VAL A 253 29.31 -18.07 -3.94
C VAL A 253 30.64 -18.64 -3.45
N LEU A 254 31.30 -17.89 -2.57
CA LEU A 254 32.57 -18.27 -1.97
C LEU A 254 32.30 -18.95 -0.63
N VAL A 255 32.66 -20.22 -0.53
CA VAL A 255 32.34 -21.05 0.63
C VAL A 255 33.45 -22.06 0.93
N GLU A 256 33.75 -22.24 2.20
CA GLU A 256 34.66 -23.27 2.68
C GLU A 256 34.02 -24.67 2.62
N SER A 257 34.80 -25.70 2.25
CA SER A 257 34.29 -27.07 2.02
C SER A 257 33.68 -27.74 3.25
N PHE A 258 34.01 -27.27 4.46
CA PHE A 258 33.43 -27.80 5.69
C PHE A 258 32.02 -27.28 5.99
N LYS A 259 31.49 -26.30 5.24
CA LYS A 259 30.16 -25.70 5.43
C LYS A 259 29.02 -26.43 4.71
N PHE A 260 29.27 -27.63 4.19
CA PHE A 260 28.24 -28.47 3.57
C PHE A 260 27.45 -29.22 4.64
N LEU A 261 26.20 -28.81 4.85
CA LEU A 261 25.30 -29.35 5.85
C LEU A 261 24.38 -30.42 5.28
N ARG A 262 24.17 -31.49 6.06
CA ARG A 262 23.18 -32.55 5.76
C ARG A 262 21.78 -32.15 6.21
N VAL A 263 21.19 -31.20 5.49
CA VAL A 263 19.82 -30.74 5.67
C VAL A 263 19.21 -30.50 4.29
N TYR A 264 17.92 -30.77 4.11
CA TYR A 264 17.22 -30.63 2.83
C TYR A 264 15.98 -29.73 2.97
N PRO A 265 16.15 -28.40 3.08
CA PRO A 265 15.01 -27.48 3.13
C PRO A 265 14.35 -27.39 1.74
N LEU A 266 13.02 -27.44 1.70
CA LEU A 266 12.26 -27.31 0.45
C LEU A 266 12.10 -25.83 0.01
N ASP A 267 11.98 -24.93 0.98
CA ASP A 267 11.91 -23.48 0.77
C ASP A 267 12.56 -22.72 1.95
N GLN A 268 12.57 -21.37 1.91
CA GLN A 268 13.16 -20.55 2.98
C GLN A 268 12.46 -20.75 4.35
N ARG A 269 11.18 -21.13 4.36
CA ARG A 269 10.42 -21.37 5.61
C ARG A 269 10.77 -22.71 6.24
N SER A 270 11.12 -23.67 5.40
CA SER A 270 11.50 -25.04 5.75
C SER A 270 12.91 -25.15 6.35
N ILE A 271 13.66 -24.05 6.44
CA ILE A 271 14.95 -24.03 7.13
C ILE A 271 14.69 -24.35 8.62
N PRO A 272 15.39 -25.34 9.22
CA PRO A 272 15.27 -25.65 10.64
C PRO A 272 15.56 -24.44 11.53
N ASP A 273 14.80 -24.27 12.61
CA ASP A 273 14.93 -23.10 13.49
C ASP A 273 16.31 -23.01 14.16
N GLU A 274 16.97 -24.15 14.40
CA GLU A 274 18.36 -24.23 14.89
C GLU A 274 19.39 -23.64 13.91
N LEU A 275 19.04 -23.46 12.64
CA LEU A 275 19.88 -22.82 11.61
C LEU A 275 19.47 -21.37 11.35
N LYS A 276 18.33 -20.93 11.89
CA LYS A 276 17.88 -19.54 11.83
C LYS A 276 18.58 -18.71 12.91
N TRP A 277 18.49 -17.40 12.76
CA TRP A 277 19.09 -16.47 13.70
C TRP A 277 18.42 -16.59 15.09
N PRO A 278 19.20 -16.71 16.18
CA PRO A 278 18.62 -16.86 17.52
C PRO A 278 17.78 -15.62 17.91
N PRO A 279 16.67 -15.79 18.65
CA PRO A 279 15.77 -14.68 19.03
C PRO A 279 16.45 -13.54 19.78
N SER A 280 17.47 -13.85 20.59
CA SER A 280 18.31 -12.90 21.34
C SER A 280 19.05 -11.93 20.42
N GLN A 281 19.56 -12.42 19.30
CA GLN A 281 20.24 -11.57 18.32
C GLN A 281 19.23 -10.83 17.42
N LEU A 282 18.03 -11.38 17.18
CA LEU A 282 16.94 -10.67 16.50
C LEU A 282 16.45 -9.48 17.36
N ALA A 283 16.35 -9.67 18.67
CA ALA A 283 15.99 -8.63 19.64
C ALA A 283 17.03 -7.49 19.68
N LYS A 284 18.33 -7.80 19.66
CA LYS A 284 19.41 -6.78 19.58
C LYS A 284 19.31 -5.92 18.32
N VAL A 285 18.94 -6.52 17.20
CA VAL A 285 18.75 -5.84 15.91
C VAL A 285 17.50 -4.94 15.94
N LEU A 286 16.43 -5.39 16.59
CA LEU A 286 15.23 -4.57 16.84
C LEU A 286 15.50 -3.42 17.82
N GLU A 287 16.31 -3.63 18.86
CA GLU A 287 16.76 -2.60 19.80
C GLU A 287 17.65 -1.55 19.13
N THR A 288 18.60 -1.97 18.27
CA THR A 288 19.41 -1.01 17.48
C THR A 288 18.57 -0.24 16.46
N SER A 289 17.54 -0.88 15.88
CA SER A 289 16.57 -0.21 15.01
C SER A 289 15.71 0.80 15.78
N LEU A 290 15.33 0.49 17.03
CA LEU A 290 14.65 1.40 17.96
C LEU A 290 15.54 2.58 18.40
N ILE A 291 16.84 2.37 18.59
CA ILE A 291 17.80 3.43 18.90
C ILE A 291 18.03 4.36 17.70
N VAL A 292 18.11 3.83 16.48
CA VAL A 292 18.14 4.65 15.25
C VAL A 292 16.81 5.40 15.09
N LEU A 293 15.67 4.78 15.45
CA LEU A 293 14.38 5.47 15.53
C LEU A 293 14.41 6.60 16.57
N PHE A 294 15.05 6.39 17.73
CA PHE A 294 15.20 7.37 18.82
C PHE A 294 16.15 8.52 18.49
N ILE A 295 17.22 8.26 17.74
CA ILE A 295 18.16 9.30 17.26
C ILE A 295 17.50 10.12 16.15
N ALA A 296 16.76 9.47 15.23
CA ALA A 296 15.88 10.15 14.29
C ALA A 296 14.75 10.92 15.02
N TYR A 297 14.30 10.44 16.19
CA TYR A 297 13.36 11.13 17.07
C TYR A 297 13.97 12.35 17.76
N ALA A 298 15.26 12.34 18.11
CA ALA A 298 15.94 13.45 18.76
C ALA A 298 16.19 14.63 17.80
N ASP A 299 16.52 14.34 16.54
CA ASP A 299 16.59 15.36 15.48
C ASP A 299 15.19 15.77 14.99
N GLY A 300 14.24 14.82 15.00
CA GLY A 300 12.83 15.05 14.75
C GLY A 300 12.13 15.89 15.82
N MET A 301 12.62 15.92 17.07
CA MET A 301 12.06 16.73 18.16
C MET A 301 12.21 18.23 17.92
N GLY A 302 13.24 18.69 17.18
CA GLY A 302 13.31 20.08 16.73
C GLY A 302 12.19 20.43 15.75
N VAL A 303 11.84 19.50 14.85
CA VAL A 303 10.74 19.63 13.88
C VAL A 303 9.38 19.41 14.53
N LEU A 304 9.28 18.55 15.55
CA LEU A 304 8.09 18.32 16.37
C LEU A 304 7.81 19.47 17.33
N PHE A 305 8.83 20.21 17.81
CA PHE A 305 8.64 21.44 18.57
C PHE A 305 8.19 22.60 17.65
N LEU A 306 8.71 22.63 16.42
CA LEU A 306 8.26 23.52 15.35
C LEU A 306 6.83 23.18 14.92
N LEU A 307 6.51 21.90 14.73
CA LEU A 307 5.16 21.40 14.47
C LEU A 307 4.26 21.60 15.67
N PHE A 308 4.73 21.51 16.91
CA PHE A 308 3.91 21.78 18.11
C PHE A 308 3.57 23.27 18.21
N PHE A 309 4.50 24.18 17.93
CA PHE A 309 4.19 25.62 17.89
C PHE A 309 3.39 26.02 16.64
N VAL A 310 3.61 25.37 15.49
CA VAL A 310 2.77 25.51 14.29
C VAL A 310 1.41 24.87 14.51
N LEU A 311 1.28 23.78 15.28
CA LEU A 311 0.03 23.12 15.68
C LEU A 311 -0.66 23.88 16.81
N VAL A 312 0.04 24.60 17.68
CA VAL A 312 -0.56 25.48 18.69
C VAL A 312 -0.97 26.80 18.05
N ALA A 313 -0.22 27.30 17.06
CA ALA A 313 -0.62 28.43 16.23
C ALA A 313 -1.77 28.05 15.27
N HIS A 314 -1.75 26.85 14.68
CA HIS A 314 -2.86 26.29 13.92
C HIS A 314 -4.03 25.97 14.85
N ALA A 315 -3.82 25.45 16.05
CA ALA A 315 -4.90 25.18 17.01
C ALA A 315 -5.47 26.47 17.56
N SER A 316 -4.70 27.56 17.65
CA SER A 316 -5.22 28.88 18.00
C SER A 316 -5.95 29.55 16.82
N SER A 317 -5.56 29.23 15.57
CA SER A 317 -6.28 29.62 14.35
C SER A 317 -7.46 28.69 14.01
N SER A 318 -7.49 27.47 14.54
CA SER A 318 -8.49 26.42 14.35
C SER A 318 -9.46 26.35 15.53
N ALA A 319 -9.11 26.91 16.69
CA ALA A 319 -10.00 27.09 17.84
C ALA A 319 -11.10 28.14 17.61
N TYR A 320 -11.19 28.71 16.40
CA TYR A 320 -12.35 29.47 15.95
C TYR A 320 -12.92 28.91 14.63
N ASN A 321 -13.08 27.59 14.49
CA ASN A 321 -14.26 27.01 13.82
C ASN A 321 -14.50 25.50 14.03
N THR A 322 -14.33 24.95 15.24
CA THR A 322 -14.62 23.53 15.49
C THR A 322 -15.93 23.32 16.26
N GLN A 323 -17.02 23.18 15.52
CA GLN A 323 -18.19 22.40 15.94
C GLN A 323 -18.68 21.53 14.76
N THR A 324 -18.06 20.38 14.53
CA THR A 324 -18.70 19.27 13.81
C THR A 324 -18.56 17.99 14.65
N PRO A 325 -19.64 17.52 15.31
CA PRO A 325 -19.58 16.39 16.23
C PRO A 325 -19.45 15.04 15.50
N HIS A 326 -18.90 14.05 16.19
CA HIS A 326 -18.95 12.61 15.85
C HIS A 326 -20.39 12.03 15.69
N ASP A 327 -21.44 12.86 15.76
CA ASP A 327 -22.87 12.49 15.84
C ASP A 327 -23.69 13.06 14.66
N SER A 328 -23.03 13.35 13.53
CA SER A 328 -23.68 13.93 12.34
C SER A 328 -24.71 12.98 11.73
N ARG A 329 -25.89 13.53 11.43
CA ARG A 329 -27.05 12.88 10.82
C ARG A 329 -27.39 13.50 9.47
N LEU A 330 -27.85 12.68 8.54
CA LEU A 330 -28.10 13.11 7.16
C LEU A 330 -29.45 12.60 6.62
N LEU A 331 -30.34 13.51 6.25
CA LEU A 331 -31.51 13.22 5.44
C LEU A 331 -31.17 13.50 3.97
N ILE A 332 -31.43 12.54 3.09
CA ILE A 332 -31.25 12.70 1.64
C ILE A 332 -32.61 12.52 0.97
N LEU A 333 -33.04 13.52 0.22
CA LEU A 333 -34.15 13.41 -0.73
C LEU A 333 -33.57 13.17 -2.12
N PHE A 334 -33.78 11.98 -2.66
CA PHE A 334 -33.36 11.60 -4.00
C PHE A 334 -34.56 11.72 -4.97
N LEU A 335 -34.52 12.77 -5.79
CA LEU A 335 -35.53 13.07 -6.80
C LEU A 335 -35.10 12.49 -8.14
N ASP A 336 -35.83 11.50 -8.64
CA ASP A 336 -35.61 10.94 -9.97
C ASP A 336 -36.03 11.95 -11.04
N GLY A 337 -35.14 12.25 -12.00
CA GLY A 337 -35.47 13.14 -13.12
C GLY A 337 -35.55 14.64 -12.79
N LEU A 338 -34.89 15.13 -11.74
CA LEU A 338 -34.83 16.57 -11.43
C LEU A 338 -33.80 17.27 -12.32
N ARG A 339 -34.28 17.83 -13.43
CA ARG A 339 -33.46 18.66 -14.32
C ARG A 339 -33.07 19.98 -13.65
N TRP A 340 -31.87 20.44 -13.96
CA TRP A 340 -31.25 21.64 -13.35
C TRP A 340 -32.14 22.91 -13.39
N ASP A 341 -32.90 23.10 -14.48
CA ASP A 341 -33.70 24.31 -14.74
C ASP A 341 -35.12 24.25 -14.15
N TYR A 342 -35.58 23.10 -13.62
CA TYR A 342 -36.91 23.02 -13.01
C TYR A 342 -37.05 23.96 -11.81
N SER A 343 -35.93 24.24 -11.14
CA SER A 343 -35.88 25.18 -10.02
C SER A 343 -36.10 26.63 -10.41
N ASP A 344 -35.92 27.01 -11.69
CA ASP A 344 -36.02 28.40 -12.14
C ASP A 344 -37.47 28.88 -12.28
N TYR A 345 -38.43 27.95 -12.31
CA TYR A 345 -39.88 28.25 -12.36
C TYR A 345 -40.50 28.45 -10.97
N LEU A 346 -39.73 28.25 -9.91
CA LEU A 346 -40.22 28.27 -8.52
C LEU A 346 -39.93 29.60 -7.82
N ASP A 347 -40.75 29.93 -6.82
CA ASP A 347 -40.53 31.11 -5.99
C ASP A 347 -39.22 30.96 -5.20
N LYS A 348 -38.43 32.03 -5.15
CA LYS A 348 -37.22 32.10 -4.31
C LYS A 348 -37.53 31.95 -2.81
N ALA A 349 -38.76 32.27 -2.39
CA ALA A 349 -39.22 32.05 -1.02
C ALA A 349 -39.60 30.58 -0.73
N GLY A 350 -39.77 29.76 -1.77
CA GLY A 350 -40.07 28.32 -1.70
C GLY A 350 -38.92 27.49 -1.14
N GLY A 351 -39.15 26.20 -0.92
CA GLY A 351 -38.17 25.31 -0.30
C GLY A 351 -36.85 25.21 -1.08
N ILE A 352 -36.95 24.98 -2.39
CA ILE A 352 -35.80 24.94 -3.30
C ILE A 352 -35.10 26.30 -3.35
N GLY A 353 -35.86 27.39 -3.39
CA GLY A 353 -35.33 28.75 -3.33
C GLY A 353 -34.54 29.02 -2.03
N GLN A 354 -35.04 28.54 -0.90
CA GLN A 354 -34.36 28.62 0.39
C GLN A 354 -33.06 27.80 0.40
N MET A 355 -33.03 26.58 -0.15
CA MET A 355 -31.78 25.81 -0.24
C MET A 355 -30.74 26.51 -1.12
N ARG A 356 -31.16 27.13 -2.22
CA ARG A 356 -30.29 27.92 -3.11
C ARG A 356 -29.71 29.16 -2.42
N THR A 357 -30.48 29.80 -1.56
CA THR A 357 -30.12 31.11 -0.97
C THR A 357 -29.59 31.05 0.44
N LEU A 358 -29.79 29.95 1.17
CA LEU A 358 -29.38 29.78 2.57
C LEU A 358 -28.47 28.56 2.78
N GLY A 359 -28.20 27.78 1.73
CA GLY A 359 -27.45 26.54 1.79
C GLY A 359 -26.36 26.42 0.72
N CYS A 360 -25.97 25.18 0.46
CA CYS A 360 -25.05 24.78 -0.60
C CYS A 360 -25.85 24.45 -1.86
N HIS A 361 -25.48 25.03 -2.99
CA HIS A 361 -26.14 24.80 -4.26
C HIS A 361 -25.13 24.69 -5.39
N VAL A 362 -25.20 23.59 -6.14
CA VAL A 362 -24.45 23.36 -7.37
C VAL A 362 -25.47 23.40 -8.53
N PRO A 363 -25.43 24.45 -9.37
CA PRO A 363 -26.44 24.67 -10.40
C PRO A 363 -26.51 23.57 -11.46
N HIS A 364 -25.35 23.06 -11.88
CA HIS A 364 -25.24 22.05 -12.92
C HIS A 364 -24.37 20.89 -12.46
N VAL A 365 -24.96 19.71 -12.43
CA VAL A 365 -24.28 18.44 -12.18
C VAL A 365 -24.44 17.56 -13.41
N LYS A 366 -23.32 17.17 -14.02
CA LYS A 366 -23.32 16.29 -15.19
C LYS A 366 -23.53 14.83 -14.78
N PRO A 367 -24.55 14.13 -15.31
CA PRO A 367 -24.67 12.70 -15.07
C PRO A 367 -23.52 11.93 -15.71
N VAL A 368 -23.25 10.73 -15.19
CA VAL A 368 -22.45 9.75 -15.91
C VAL A 368 -23.26 9.18 -17.07
N PHE A 369 -22.57 8.77 -18.14
CA PHE A 369 -23.21 8.09 -19.27
C PHE A 369 -23.43 6.60 -18.94
N PRO A 370 -24.57 5.99 -19.33
CA PRO A 370 -25.78 6.66 -19.81
C PRO A 370 -26.47 7.41 -18.68
N ALA A 371 -27.09 8.56 -18.99
CA ALA A 371 -27.82 9.40 -18.04
C ALA A 371 -29.15 8.76 -17.60
N ASN A 372 -29.07 7.60 -16.93
CA ASN A 372 -30.17 6.77 -16.45
C ASN A 372 -30.03 6.51 -14.94
N CYS A 373 -31.16 6.21 -14.29
CA CYS A 373 -31.27 5.99 -12.84
C CYS A 373 -30.23 5.01 -12.28
N TYR A 374 -30.13 3.79 -12.83
CA TYR A 374 -29.20 2.75 -12.36
C TYR A 374 -27.73 3.21 -12.32
N SER A 375 -27.27 3.85 -13.40
CA SER A 375 -25.88 4.28 -13.58
C SER A 375 -25.54 5.43 -12.64
N ASN A 376 -26.43 6.42 -12.60
CA ASN A 376 -26.19 7.64 -11.85
C ASN A 376 -26.42 7.47 -10.35
N MET A 377 -27.31 6.58 -9.92
CA MET A 377 -27.42 6.24 -8.51
C MET A 377 -26.15 5.55 -7.99
N HIS A 378 -25.51 4.69 -8.79
CA HIS A 378 -24.23 4.09 -8.41
C HIS A 378 -23.11 5.14 -8.39
N ALA A 379 -23.06 6.03 -9.38
CA ALA A 379 -22.10 7.14 -9.38
C ALA A 379 -22.28 8.03 -8.14
N LEU A 380 -23.52 8.44 -7.85
CA LEU A 380 -23.90 9.33 -6.75
C LEU A 380 -23.57 8.76 -5.37
N PHE A 381 -23.90 7.49 -5.15
CA PHE A 381 -23.77 6.87 -3.82
C PHE A 381 -22.51 6.03 -3.64
N ALA A 382 -21.70 5.79 -4.66
CA ALA A 382 -20.39 5.13 -4.51
C ALA A 382 -19.20 6.03 -4.89
N GLY A 383 -19.42 7.15 -5.57
CA GLY A 383 -18.34 8.04 -6.04
C GLY A 383 -17.50 7.45 -7.17
N HIS A 384 -18.04 6.48 -7.89
CA HIS A 384 -17.34 5.84 -9.00
C HIS A 384 -17.60 6.58 -10.31
N ASN A 385 -16.54 7.05 -10.96
CA ASN A 385 -16.60 7.62 -12.30
C ASN A 385 -16.96 6.56 -13.35
N SER A 386 -16.30 5.39 -13.29
CA SER A 386 -16.69 4.21 -14.06
C SER A 386 -17.79 3.49 -13.31
N THR A 387 -19.00 3.48 -13.87
CA THR A 387 -20.00 2.52 -13.42
C THR A 387 -19.44 1.15 -13.78
N ASP A 388 -18.79 0.44 -12.85
CA ASP A 388 -18.43 -0.99 -12.99
C ASP A 388 -19.69 -1.88 -13.22
N LEU A 389 -20.86 -1.25 -13.30
CA LEU A 389 -22.09 -1.72 -13.89
C LEU A 389 -21.91 -1.92 -15.41
N ASP A 390 -21.84 -3.17 -15.83
CA ASP A 390 -21.86 -3.53 -17.26
C ASP A 390 -23.29 -3.36 -17.81
N VAL A 391 -23.70 -2.11 -18.07
CA VAL A 391 -25.03 -1.75 -18.60
C VAL A 391 -25.29 -2.27 -20.02
N PHE A 392 -24.26 -2.82 -20.67
CA PHE A 392 -24.36 -3.51 -21.95
C PHE A 392 -24.14 -5.05 -21.81
N ASP A 393 -24.22 -5.58 -20.59
CA ASP A 393 -24.32 -7.03 -20.31
C ASP A 393 -25.77 -7.50 -20.45
N VAL A 394 -25.98 -8.58 -21.18
CA VAL A 394 -27.27 -9.27 -21.30
C VAL A 394 -27.87 -9.64 -19.95
N ALA A 395 -27.02 -9.98 -18.98
CA ALA A 395 -27.42 -10.38 -17.63
C ALA A 395 -27.35 -9.24 -16.61
N PHE A 396 -27.46 -7.98 -17.06
CA PHE A 396 -27.34 -6.80 -16.20
C PHE A 396 -28.09 -6.97 -14.88
N LYS A 397 -27.33 -6.97 -13.78
CA LYS A 397 -27.84 -6.97 -12.41
C LYS A 397 -27.10 -5.87 -11.67
N ALA A 398 -27.78 -4.76 -11.46
CA ALA A 398 -27.22 -3.68 -10.68
C ALA A 398 -26.86 -4.18 -9.27
N ASN A 399 -25.57 -4.16 -8.94
CA ASN A 399 -25.08 -4.65 -7.66
C ASN A 399 -25.20 -3.56 -6.59
N TYR A 400 -26.39 -3.40 -6.03
CA TYR A 400 -26.67 -2.46 -4.93
C TYR A 400 -26.13 -2.90 -3.56
N THR A 401 -25.32 -3.95 -3.57
CA THR A 401 -24.58 -4.47 -2.40
C THR A 401 -23.08 -4.19 -2.52
N HIS A 402 -22.68 -3.38 -3.50
CA HIS A 402 -21.29 -2.96 -3.65
C HIS A 402 -20.80 -2.30 -2.35
N PRO A 403 -19.63 -2.69 -1.83
CA PRO A 403 -19.13 -2.22 -0.53
C PRO A 403 -19.06 -0.70 -0.40
N GLU A 404 -18.69 -0.01 -1.48
CA GLU A 404 -18.47 1.44 -1.48
C GLU A 404 -19.75 2.29 -1.50
N LEU A 405 -20.93 1.69 -1.74
CA LEU A 405 -22.19 2.42 -1.65
C LEU A 405 -22.37 3.03 -0.25
N LEU A 406 -22.89 4.25 -0.18
CA LEU A 406 -22.98 5.06 1.03
C LEU A 406 -23.57 4.29 2.21
N TRP A 407 -24.68 3.57 2.00
CA TRP A 407 -25.34 2.76 3.03
C TRP A 407 -24.51 1.54 3.46
N ASN A 408 -23.87 0.83 2.52
CA ASN A 408 -23.02 -0.33 2.85
C ASN A 408 -21.76 0.11 3.58
N LYS A 409 -21.17 1.23 3.17
CA LYS A 409 -20.01 1.85 3.82
C LYS A 409 -20.36 2.34 5.22
N ALA A 410 -21.51 2.99 5.40
CA ALA A 410 -22.03 3.42 6.70
C ALA A 410 -22.23 2.25 7.66
N VAL A 411 -22.92 1.18 7.22
CA VAL A 411 -23.14 -0.02 8.04
C VAL A 411 -21.81 -0.67 8.47
N ARG A 412 -20.82 -0.76 7.57
CA ARG A 412 -19.49 -1.29 7.91
C ARG A 412 -18.72 -0.41 8.90
N GLN A 413 -19.01 0.89 8.95
CA GLN A 413 -18.41 1.84 9.86
C GLN A 413 -19.25 2.06 11.13
N GLY A 414 -20.26 1.21 11.37
CA GLY A 414 -21.08 1.23 12.58
C GLY A 414 -22.20 2.27 12.58
N LYS A 415 -22.50 2.89 11.43
CA LYS A 415 -23.64 3.80 11.25
C LYS A 415 -24.85 3.07 10.70
N SER A 416 -26.06 3.48 11.06
CA SER A 416 -27.28 2.89 10.49
C SER A 416 -27.95 3.81 9.47
N VAL A 417 -28.36 3.22 8.34
CA VAL A 417 -28.96 3.92 7.20
C VAL A 417 -30.26 3.25 6.82
N LYS A 418 -31.32 4.04 6.65
CA LYS A 418 -32.63 3.59 6.20
C LYS A 418 -32.94 4.12 4.81
N LEU A 419 -33.41 3.24 3.93
CA LEU A 419 -33.78 3.56 2.55
C LEU A 419 -35.30 3.49 2.42
N LEU A 420 -35.93 4.53 1.88
CA LEU A 420 -37.38 4.60 1.69
C LEU A 420 -37.71 4.67 0.20
N HIS A 421 -38.58 3.77 -0.24
CA HIS A 421 -39.28 3.75 -1.53
C HIS A 421 -38.42 3.48 -2.77
N PHE A 422 -37.20 2.99 -2.60
CA PHE A 422 -36.36 2.58 -3.72
C PHE A 422 -36.98 1.42 -4.53
N PRO A 423 -36.85 1.42 -5.87
CA PRO A 423 -37.50 0.44 -6.75
C PRO A 423 -36.96 -1.00 -6.59
N PHE A 424 -35.86 -1.19 -5.86
CA PHE A 424 -35.18 -2.48 -5.67
C PHE A 424 -35.09 -2.92 -4.18
N CYS A 425 -35.92 -2.37 -3.29
CA CYS A 425 -35.86 -2.69 -1.85
C CYS A 425 -35.95 -4.19 -1.53
N LEU A 426 -36.73 -4.97 -2.28
CA LEU A 426 -36.90 -6.42 -2.07
C LEU A 426 -35.55 -7.17 -2.04
N GLY A 427 -34.60 -6.80 -2.90
CA GLY A 427 -33.28 -7.44 -2.95
C GLY A 427 -32.29 -7.00 -1.86
N LEU A 428 -32.59 -5.92 -1.14
CA LEU A 428 -31.73 -5.35 -0.09
C LEU A 428 -32.10 -5.86 1.32
N LEU A 429 -33.39 -6.14 1.55
CA LEU A 429 -33.90 -6.69 2.81
C LEU A 429 -33.27 -8.06 3.14
N GLU A 430 -33.07 -8.91 2.13
CA GLU A 430 -32.45 -10.24 2.28
C GLU A 430 -30.99 -10.19 2.77
N ARG A 431 -30.35 -9.01 2.73
CA ARG A 431 -28.94 -8.79 3.08
C ARG A 431 -28.73 -7.84 4.26
N GLY A 432 -29.80 -7.53 5.01
CA GLY A 432 -29.73 -6.81 6.29
C GLY A 432 -29.70 -5.28 6.17
N ILE A 433 -30.08 -4.71 5.02
CA ILE A 433 -30.25 -3.25 4.85
C ILE A 433 -31.73 -2.90 5.10
N ASP A 434 -31.98 -1.90 5.94
CA ASP A 434 -33.35 -1.43 6.25
C ASP A 434 -33.91 -0.62 5.06
N CYS A 435 -34.59 -1.31 4.15
CA CYS A 435 -35.22 -0.74 2.96
C CYS A 435 -36.73 -0.95 3.01
N VAL A 436 -37.51 0.13 3.04
CA VAL A 436 -38.98 0.09 3.09
C VAL A 436 -39.54 0.41 1.72
N GLN A 437 -40.14 -0.58 1.07
CA GLN A 437 -40.85 -0.37 -0.20
C GLN A 437 -42.15 0.44 0.05
N LEU A 438 -42.54 1.26 -0.93
CA LEU A 438 -43.79 2.01 -0.89
C LEU A 438 -44.98 1.01 -0.84
N MET A 439 -45.65 0.88 0.31
CA MET A 439 -46.78 -0.04 0.47
C MET A 439 -48.12 0.56 0.02
N ASN A 440 -48.21 1.88 -0.11
CA ASN A 440 -49.38 2.60 -0.60
C ASN A 440 -48.95 3.65 -1.63
N GLU A 441 -49.47 3.56 -2.86
CA GLU A 441 -49.24 4.51 -3.96
C GLU A 441 -49.73 5.96 -3.66
N HIS A 442 -50.31 6.19 -2.48
CA HIS A 442 -50.88 7.47 -2.05
C HIS A 442 -50.15 8.12 -0.87
N ALA A 443 -49.02 7.59 -0.42
CA ALA A 443 -48.22 8.27 0.60
C ALA A 443 -47.69 9.61 0.04
N SER A 444 -48.09 10.73 0.66
CA SER A 444 -47.61 12.06 0.28
C SER A 444 -46.12 12.18 0.59
N LEU A 445 -45.34 12.77 -0.34
CA LEU A 445 -43.91 13.04 -0.16
C LEU A 445 -43.62 13.79 1.15
N ASP A 446 -44.48 14.75 1.50
CA ASP A 446 -44.39 15.52 2.74
C ASP A 446 -44.50 14.63 3.98
N VAL A 447 -45.41 13.66 3.97
CA VAL A 447 -45.59 12.71 5.09
C VAL A 447 -44.35 11.83 5.21
N THR A 448 -43.86 11.28 4.11
CA THR A 448 -42.65 10.44 4.11
C THR A 448 -41.43 11.20 4.62
N LEU A 449 -41.21 12.44 4.19
CA LEU A 449 -40.08 13.25 4.63
C LEU A 449 -40.19 13.64 6.12
N ARG A 450 -41.41 13.93 6.59
CA ARG A 450 -41.67 14.21 8.01
C ARG A 450 -41.38 12.99 8.88
N ASP A 451 -41.84 11.81 8.48
CA ASP A 451 -41.59 10.55 9.19
C ASP A 451 -40.10 10.18 9.16
N ALA A 452 -39.41 10.44 8.04
CA ALA A 452 -37.97 10.28 7.91
C ALA A 452 -37.20 11.20 8.89
N LEU A 453 -37.55 12.48 8.93
CA LEU A 453 -36.96 13.44 9.87
C LEU A 453 -37.25 13.04 11.32
N GLN A 454 -38.48 12.60 11.63
CA GLN A 454 -38.84 12.11 12.96
C GLN A 454 -38.06 10.86 13.35
N SER A 455 -37.80 9.94 12.41
CA SER A 455 -36.99 8.73 12.64
C SER A 455 -35.54 9.09 12.99
N LEU A 456 -34.95 10.08 12.28
CA LEU A 456 -33.63 10.61 12.59
C LEU A 456 -33.57 11.30 13.96
N ARG A 457 -34.67 11.91 14.41
CA ARG A 457 -34.75 12.55 15.74
C ARG A 457 -34.88 11.53 16.87
N ASN A 458 -35.80 10.58 16.72
CA ASN A 458 -36.17 9.66 17.80
C ASN A 458 -35.18 8.50 17.97
N ARG A 459 -34.23 8.31 17.04
CA ARG A 459 -33.24 7.21 17.07
C ARG A 459 -33.91 5.84 17.19
N THR A 460 -35.06 5.65 16.53
CA THR A 460 -35.87 4.43 16.60
C THR A 460 -35.98 3.75 15.24
N ILE A 461 -35.72 2.45 15.20
CA ILE A 461 -36.09 1.55 14.10
C ILE A 461 -37.35 0.79 14.55
N ASP A 462 -38.44 0.91 13.80
CA ASP A 462 -39.67 0.15 14.07
C ASP A 462 -39.50 -1.29 13.56
N LEU A 463 -38.71 -2.08 14.29
CA LEU A 463 -38.59 -3.53 14.06
C LEU A 463 -39.71 -4.20 14.85
N ALA A 464 -40.66 -4.82 14.14
CA ALA A 464 -41.71 -5.62 14.75
C ALA A 464 -41.12 -6.80 15.55
N GLY A 465 -40.87 -6.60 16.85
CA GLY A 465 -40.36 -7.64 17.76
C GLY A 465 -40.08 -7.14 19.19
N PRO A 466 -40.28 -7.96 20.24
CA PRO A 466 -40.23 -7.55 21.65
C PRO A 466 -38.81 -7.52 22.23
N ALA A 467 -37.86 -6.86 21.57
CA ALA A 467 -36.51 -6.64 22.09
C ALA A 467 -36.01 -5.25 21.66
N VAL A 468 -36.29 -4.24 22.49
CA VAL A 468 -35.86 -2.85 22.27
C VAL A 468 -34.34 -2.78 22.47
N SER A 469 -33.60 -2.85 21.37
CA SER A 469 -32.24 -2.34 21.28
C SER A 469 -32.31 -0.99 20.57
N ILE A 470 -31.87 0.08 21.26
CA ILE A 470 -31.87 1.45 20.72
C ILE A 470 -30.76 1.50 19.66
N ILE A 471 -31.11 1.29 18.40
CA ILE A 471 -30.20 1.48 17.27
C ILE A 471 -30.35 2.92 16.79
N THR A 472 -29.28 3.70 16.91
CA THR A 472 -29.26 5.12 16.52
C THR A 472 -29.24 5.26 15.00
N LEU A 473 -30.22 5.97 14.44
CA LEU A 473 -30.33 6.23 12.99
C LEU A 473 -29.45 7.41 12.56
N ASP A 474 -28.49 7.16 11.66
CA ASP A 474 -27.53 8.16 11.19
C ASP A 474 -27.94 8.79 9.85
N ALA A 475 -28.56 8.01 8.96
CA ALA A 475 -29.05 8.56 7.69
C ALA A 475 -30.38 7.96 7.25
N VAL A 476 -31.17 8.77 6.55
CA VAL A 476 -32.36 8.33 5.82
C VAL A 476 -32.28 8.83 4.39
N VAL A 477 -32.49 7.94 3.42
CA VAL A 477 -32.56 8.30 2.00
C VAL A 477 -33.98 8.02 1.50
N VAL A 478 -34.65 9.05 1.00
CA VAL A 478 -36.01 9.00 0.47
C VAL A 478 -35.96 9.12 -1.04
N TYR A 479 -36.35 8.07 -1.76
CA TYR A 479 -36.49 8.11 -3.21
C TYR A 479 -37.89 8.59 -3.63
N TYR A 480 -37.97 9.47 -4.62
CA TYR A 480 -39.21 9.94 -5.20
C TYR A 480 -39.13 10.01 -6.72
N GLY A 481 -39.84 9.09 -7.39
CA GLY A 481 -39.88 8.97 -8.86
C GLY A 481 -41.02 9.73 -9.55
N GLY A 482 -41.70 10.63 -8.85
CA GLY A 482 -42.88 11.31 -9.40
C GLY A 482 -42.56 12.33 -10.49
N LEU A 483 -41.41 13.00 -10.40
CA LEU A 483 -40.96 13.98 -11.40
C LEU A 483 -40.61 13.31 -12.73
N ASP A 484 -39.76 12.30 -12.70
CA ASP A 484 -39.40 11.48 -13.86
C ASP A 484 -40.63 10.94 -14.60
N ARG A 485 -41.58 10.31 -13.87
CA ARG A 485 -42.83 9.77 -14.44
C ARG A 485 -43.64 10.83 -15.17
N VAL A 486 -43.90 11.98 -14.53
CA VAL A 486 -44.67 13.06 -15.15
C VAL A 486 -43.93 13.64 -16.35
N ALA A 487 -42.61 13.75 -16.28
CA ALA A 487 -41.80 14.25 -17.38
C ALA A 487 -41.80 13.28 -18.58
N HIS A 488 -41.80 11.97 -18.35
CA HIS A 488 -42.02 10.97 -19.41
C HIS A 488 -43.41 11.06 -20.05
N ASP A 489 -44.47 11.17 -19.23
CA ASP A 489 -45.86 11.19 -19.68
C ASP A 489 -46.27 12.49 -20.40
N ARG A 490 -45.70 13.63 -19.98
CA ARG A 490 -46.14 14.97 -20.40
C ARG A 490 -45.07 15.80 -21.08
N GLY A 491 -43.81 15.44 -20.92
CA GLY A 491 -42.65 16.16 -21.43
C GLY A 491 -42.07 17.13 -20.39
N PRO A 492 -40.74 17.30 -20.34
CA PRO A 492 -40.08 18.20 -19.40
C PRO A 492 -40.42 19.68 -19.62
N SER A 493 -40.82 20.05 -20.84
CA SER A 493 -41.22 21.42 -21.16
C SER A 493 -42.68 21.73 -20.87
N SER A 494 -43.46 20.77 -20.37
CA SER A 494 -44.89 20.91 -20.13
C SER A 494 -45.23 21.89 -19.00
N GLU A 495 -46.36 22.59 -19.14
CA GLU A 495 -46.88 23.45 -18.07
C GLU A 495 -47.20 22.67 -16.80
N GLU A 496 -47.52 21.37 -16.91
CA GLU A 496 -47.74 20.50 -15.75
C GLU A 496 -46.47 20.27 -14.92
N LEU A 497 -45.30 20.31 -15.55
CA LEU A 497 -44.03 20.19 -14.83
C LEU A 497 -43.48 21.56 -14.39
N LYS A 498 -43.63 22.60 -15.22
CA LYS A 498 -43.17 23.97 -14.91
C LYS A 498 -44.01 24.67 -13.84
N HIS A 499 -45.33 24.48 -13.90
CA HIS A 499 -46.30 25.17 -13.04
C HIS A 499 -47.35 24.24 -12.42
N GLY A 500 -47.27 22.94 -12.66
CA GLY A 500 -48.24 22.00 -12.13
C GLY A 500 -47.91 21.54 -10.72
N GLN A 501 -48.82 20.73 -10.18
CA GLN A 501 -48.81 20.37 -8.77
C GLN A 501 -47.60 19.51 -8.37
N THR A 502 -46.91 18.86 -9.31
CA THR A 502 -45.85 17.91 -8.98
C THR A 502 -44.61 18.61 -8.44
N ILE A 503 -44.04 19.57 -9.17
CA ILE A 503 -42.85 20.31 -8.70
C ILE A 503 -43.18 21.21 -7.49
N LEU A 504 -44.39 21.77 -7.45
CA LEU A 504 -44.85 22.59 -6.31
C LEU A 504 -44.98 21.76 -5.02
N LYS A 505 -45.43 20.50 -5.10
CA LYS A 505 -45.47 19.57 -3.96
C LYS A 505 -44.06 19.23 -3.47
N VAL A 506 -43.10 19.11 -4.37
CA VAL A 506 -41.69 18.88 -4.01
C VAL A 506 -41.12 20.10 -3.30
N ASP A 507 -41.35 21.29 -3.83
CA ASP A 507 -40.91 22.55 -3.23
C ASP A 507 -41.53 22.78 -1.84
N GLU A 508 -42.84 22.54 -1.70
CA GLU A 508 -43.56 22.62 -0.42
C GLU A 508 -42.98 21.63 0.61
N ALA A 509 -42.75 20.39 0.21
CA ALA A 509 -42.18 19.37 1.10
C ALA A 509 -40.75 19.71 1.56
N ILE A 510 -39.92 20.25 0.65
CA ILE A 510 -38.58 20.77 0.99
C ILE A 510 -38.69 21.94 1.97
N SER A 511 -39.61 22.88 1.73
CA SER A 511 -39.84 24.04 2.61
C SER A 511 -40.23 23.62 4.02
N ASN A 512 -41.15 22.64 4.15
CA ASN A 512 -41.59 22.12 5.44
C ASN A 512 -40.44 21.46 6.23
N ILE A 513 -39.52 20.78 5.53
CA ILE A 513 -38.32 20.22 6.16
C ILE A 513 -37.39 21.33 6.63
N ILE A 514 -37.07 22.32 5.79
CA ILE A 514 -36.18 23.44 6.18
C ILE A 514 -36.75 24.18 7.39
N GLN A 515 -38.03 24.49 7.41
CA GLN A 515 -38.70 25.11 8.56
C GLN A 515 -38.59 24.25 9.82
N SER A 516 -38.75 22.92 9.68
CA SER A 516 -38.58 21.99 10.78
C SER A 516 -37.13 21.98 11.29
N LEU A 517 -36.14 22.00 10.40
CA LEU A 517 -34.71 22.07 10.78
C LEU A 517 -34.38 23.35 11.53
N GLN A 518 -34.86 24.50 11.03
CA GLN A 518 -34.69 25.80 11.68
C GLN A 518 -35.34 25.85 13.06
N ALA A 519 -36.55 25.29 13.20
CA ALA A 519 -37.24 25.22 14.48
C ALA A 519 -36.55 24.30 15.48
N LEU A 520 -35.89 23.23 15.02
CA LEU A 520 -35.13 22.31 15.85
C LEU A 520 -33.80 22.89 16.31
N ASN A 521 -33.18 23.74 15.47
CA ASN A 521 -31.85 24.32 15.69
C ASN A 521 -30.80 23.25 16.06
N ASP A 522 -30.87 22.10 15.40
CA ASP A 522 -30.03 20.94 15.67
C ASP A 522 -28.75 21.01 14.82
N THR A 523 -27.62 21.26 15.48
CA THR A 523 -26.33 21.44 14.81
C THR A 523 -25.71 20.14 14.27
N THR A 524 -26.41 19.02 14.40
CA THR A 524 -25.94 17.71 13.93
C THR A 524 -26.71 17.20 12.72
N LEU A 525 -27.83 17.82 12.35
CA LEU A 525 -28.72 17.30 11.31
C LEU A 525 -28.59 18.08 10.00
N ASN A 526 -28.35 17.35 8.92
CA ASN A 526 -28.12 17.88 7.60
C ASN A 526 -29.16 17.34 6.62
N PHE A 527 -29.48 18.12 5.59
CA PHE A 527 -30.45 17.76 4.56
C PHE A 527 -29.87 18.01 3.17
N ALA A 528 -29.88 16.98 2.32
CA ALA A 528 -29.42 17.08 0.93
C ALA A 528 -30.53 16.67 -0.04
N VAL A 529 -30.61 17.35 -1.16
CA VAL A 529 -31.48 17.04 -2.31
C VAL A 529 -30.57 16.72 -3.48
N VAL A 530 -30.74 15.51 -4.02
CA VAL A 530 -29.91 14.93 -5.07
C VAL A 530 -30.78 14.39 -6.19
N SER A 531 -30.21 14.24 -7.37
CA SER A 531 -30.86 13.65 -8.53
C SER A 531 -29.86 12.90 -9.41
N ASP A 532 -30.37 12.00 -10.24
CA ASP A 532 -29.63 11.08 -11.09
C ASP A 532 -29.45 11.61 -12.51
N HIS A 533 -30.52 12.13 -13.11
CA HIS A 533 -30.48 12.69 -14.47
C HIS A 533 -31.53 13.77 -14.68
N GLY A 534 -31.34 14.55 -15.75
CA GLY A 534 -32.36 15.42 -16.30
C GLY A 534 -33.30 14.69 -17.28
N MET A 535 -33.91 15.45 -18.17
CA MET A 535 -34.93 14.97 -19.13
C MET A 535 -35.00 15.89 -20.34
N ILE A 536 -35.18 15.34 -21.54
CA ILE A 536 -35.40 16.11 -22.77
C ILE A 536 -36.72 15.72 -23.44
N ASP A 537 -37.35 16.66 -24.16
CA ASP A 537 -38.58 16.38 -24.90
C ASP A 537 -38.33 15.33 -26.00
N PHE A 538 -39.23 14.36 -26.10
CA PHE A 538 -39.23 13.34 -27.14
C PHE A 538 -39.51 13.96 -28.51
N LYS A 539 -38.76 13.51 -29.52
CA LYS A 539 -38.89 13.96 -30.92
C LYS A 539 -39.43 12.87 -31.81
N GLU A 540 -38.68 11.79 -31.96
CA GLU A 540 -39.01 10.73 -32.92
C GLU A 540 -38.33 9.40 -32.58
N PHE A 541 -38.92 8.30 -33.02
CA PHE A 541 -38.33 6.97 -32.94
C PHE A 541 -37.41 6.69 -34.14
N LEU A 542 -36.24 6.12 -33.86
CA LEU A 542 -35.28 5.59 -34.82
C LEU A 542 -35.45 4.09 -34.94
N VAL A 543 -35.99 3.63 -36.06
CA VAL A 543 -36.26 2.20 -36.29
C VAL A 543 -34.97 1.47 -36.69
N LEU A 544 -34.41 0.70 -35.75
CA LEU A 544 -33.16 -0.04 -35.95
C LEU A 544 -33.23 -1.07 -37.07
N ASP A 545 -34.40 -1.65 -37.33
CA ASP A 545 -34.61 -2.70 -38.36
C ASP A 545 -34.16 -2.28 -39.77
N ARG A 546 -34.04 -0.97 -40.02
CA ARG A 546 -33.67 -0.41 -41.32
C ARG A 546 -32.18 -0.10 -41.45
N LEU A 547 -31.42 -0.12 -40.34
CA LEU A 547 -30.02 0.30 -40.33
C LEU A 547 -29.08 -0.82 -40.75
N PHE A 548 -29.39 -2.07 -40.39
CA PHE A 548 -28.57 -3.23 -40.71
C PHE A 548 -29.40 -4.50 -40.81
N LYS A 549 -28.81 -5.54 -41.42
CA LYS A 549 -29.43 -6.87 -41.47
C LYS A 549 -29.18 -7.60 -40.16
N TRP A 550 -30.24 -7.95 -39.43
CA TRP A 550 -30.18 -8.68 -38.16
C TRP A 550 -29.31 -9.95 -38.18
N MET A 551 -29.26 -10.66 -39.31
CA MET A 551 -28.43 -11.86 -39.48
C MET A 551 -26.91 -11.62 -39.33
N LEU A 552 -26.45 -10.36 -39.45
CA LEU A 552 -25.05 -9.97 -39.31
C LEU A 552 -24.65 -9.67 -37.86
N ILE A 553 -25.63 -9.56 -36.96
CA ILE A 553 -25.45 -9.20 -35.56
C ILE A 553 -25.59 -10.46 -34.71
N ASP A 554 -24.66 -10.65 -33.78
CA ASP A 554 -24.68 -11.77 -32.83
C ASP A 554 -25.45 -11.40 -31.56
N LYS A 555 -25.32 -10.15 -31.11
CA LYS A 555 -25.94 -9.65 -29.88
C LYS A 555 -26.24 -8.14 -29.98
N VAL A 556 -27.42 -7.74 -29.49
CA VAL A 556 -27.81 -6.33 -29.27
C VAL A 556 -28.28 -6.15 -27.85
N VAL A 557 -27.77 -5.12 -27.18
CA VAL A 557 -28.14 -4.80 -25.80
C VAL A 557 -28.56 -3.34 -25.69
N ASN A 558 -29.63 -3.13 -24.91
CA ASN A 558 -30.26 -1.86 -24.62
C ASN A 558 -31.02 -1.28 -25.82
N PHE A 559 -32.15 -0.62 -25.54
CA PHE A 559 -32.88 0.20 -26.50
C PHE A 559 -33.34 1.48 -25.79
N GLY A 560 -33.41 2.60 -26.50
CA GLY A 560 -33.49 3.91 -25.86
C GLY A 560 -32.61 4.95 -26.55
N SER A 561 -31.96 5.78 -25.75
CA SER A 561 -30.99 6.78 -26.22
C SER A 561 -29.64 6.18 -26.67
N ALA A 562 -29.30 4.95 -26.25
CA ALA A 562 -28.08 4.27 -26.65
C ALA A 562 -28.26 2.75 -26.83
N VAL A 563 -27.57 2.18 -27.81
CA VAL A 563 -27.66 0.77 -28.20
C VAL A 563 -26.26 0.19 -28.38
N GLY A 564 -25.99 -0.96 -27.78
CA GLY A 564 -24.75 -1.71 -27.95
C GLY A 564 -24.89 -2.83 -28.99
N LEU A 565 -23.98 -2.90 -29.96
CA LEU A 565 -23.98 -3.88 -31.04
C LEU A 565 -22.72 -4.76 -31.03
N TRP A 566 -22.92 -6.08 -31.09
CA TRP A 566 -21.87 -7.07 -31.32
C TRP A 566 -22.06 -7.72 -32.70
N PRO A 567 -21.32 -7.27 -33.72
CA PRO A 567 -21.34 -7.90 -35.03
C PRO A 567 -20.68 -9.28 -34.99
N LYS A 568 -21.01 -10.15 -35.96
CA LYS A 568 -20.27 -11.42 -36.16
C LYS A 568 -18.78 -11.14 -36.47
N PRO A 569 -17.88 -12.12 -36.21
CA PRO A 569 -16.45 -11.94 -36.42
C PRO A 569 -16.11 -11.37 -37.81
N ASP A 570 -15.14 -10.44 -37.84
CA ASP A 570 -14.64 -9.74 -39.04
C ASP A 570 -15.65 -8.82 -39.76
N LEU A 571 -16.86 -8.60 -39.23
CA LEU A 571 -17.86 -7.71 -39.84
C LEU A 571 -17.94 -6.32 -39.20
N GLU A 572 -17.20 -6.04 -38.14
CA GLU A 572 -17.26 -4.76 -37.41
C GLU A 572 -17.01 -3.56 -38.31
N LYS A 573 -15.87 -3.55 -39.01
CA LYS A 573 -15.53 -2.44 -39.91
C LYS A 573 -16.55 -2.28 -41.03
N ASN A 574 -16.96 -3.40 -41.65
CA ASN A 574 -17.96 -3.36 -42.73
C ASN A 574 -19.33 -2.84 -42.24
N LEU A 575 -19.71 -3.15 -41.00
CA LEU A 575 -20.95 -2.68 -40.41
C LEU A 575 -20.86 -1.18 -40.11
N THR A 576 -19.78 -0.74 -39.45
CA THR A 576 -19.54 0.69 -39.16
C THR A 576 -19.53 1.52 -40.45
N ASP A 577 -18.83 1.06 -41.50
CA ASP A 577 -18.77 1.74 -42.80
C ASP A 577 -20.12 1.74 -43.54
N SER A 578 -21.04 0.83 -43.19
CA SER A 578 -22.38 0.72 -43.82
C SER A 578 -23.46 1.56 -43.14
N LEU A 579 -23.21 2.05 -41.92
CA LEU A 579 -24.17 2.87 -41.18
C LEU A 579 -24.21 4.29 -41.79
N PRO A 580 -25.40 4.89 -41.92
CA PRO A 580 -25.55 6.19 -42.57
C PRO A 580 -24.92 7.32 -41.75
N GLU A 581 -24.00 8.08 -42.37
CA GLU A 581 -23.37 9.26 -41.75
C GLU A 581 -24.37 10.41 -41.48
N ASN A 582 -25.37 10.59 -42.34
CA ASN A 582 -26.44 11.59 -42.17
C ASN A 582 -27.65 10.96 -41.47
N SER A 583 -27.49 10.64 -40.19
CA SER A 583 -28.55 10.08 -39.36
C SER A 583 -28.70 10.86 -38.05
N HIS A 584 -29.84 10.70 -37.38
CA HIS A 584 -30.09 11.29 -36.05
C HIS A 584 -29.44 10.48 -34.92
N PHE A 585 -28.28 9.89 -35.19
CA PHE A 585 -27.48 9.17 -34.23
C PHE A 585 -26.00 9.19 -34.62
N HIS A 586 -25.15 8.97 -33.64
CA HIS A 586 -23.72 8.86 -33.80
C HIS A 586 -23.23 7.44 -33.52
N VAL A 587 -22.23 7.02 -34.28
CA VAL A 587 -21.58 5.70 -34.15
C VAL A 587 -20.26 5.88 -33.41
N TYR A 588 -20.11 5.14 -32.31
CA TYR A 588 -18.89 5.13 -31.51
C TYR A 588 -18.33 3.71 -31.41
N THR A 589 -17.02 3.65 -31.19
CA THR A 589 -16.27 2.46 -30.81
C THR A 589 -15.70 2.70 -29.40
N PRO A 590 -15.19 1.68 -28.70
CA PRO A 590 -14.50 1.88 -27.42
C PRO A 590 -13.37 2.93 -27.45
N TRP A 591 -12.81 3.20 -28.63
CA TRP A 591 -11.73 4.16 -28.83
C TRP A 591 -12.20 5.58 -29.19
N THR A 592 -13.40 5.72 -29.76
CA THR A 592 -13.93 7.02 -30.22
C THR A 592 -15.00 7.59 -29.29
N MET A 593 -15.45 6.82 -28.30
CA MET A 593 -16.45 7.25 -27.31
C MET A 593 -15.98 8.52 -26.57
N PRO A 594 -16.76 9.61 -26.54
CA PRO A 594 -16.34 10.91 -25.98
C PRO A 594 -16.41 10.95 -24.45
N VAL A 595 -16.57 9.80 -23.79
CA VAL A 595 -16.77 9.70 -22.35
C VAL A 595 -15.59 8.94 -21.73
N THR A 596 -14.75 9.65 -20.97
CA THR A 596 -13.58 9.08 -20.28
C THR A 596 -13.94 8.28 -19.04
N SER A 597 -15.22 8.25 -18.66
CA SER A 597 -15.71 7.55 -17.47
C SER A 597 -15.72 6.04 -17.64
N TRP A 598 -15.71 5.50 -18.86
CA TRP A 598 -15.83 4.07 -19.12
C TRP A 598 -14.47 3.38 -19.33
N ARG A 599 -14.32 2.18 -18.77
CA ARG A 599 -13.25 1.27 -19.19
C ARG A 599 -13.56 0.74 -20.60
N GLN A 600 -12.62 0.90 -21.51
CA GLN A 600 -12.77 0.47 -22.91
C GLN A 600 -13.13 -1.01 -23.06
N THR A 601 -12.73 -1.85 -22.11
CA THR A 601 -13.04 -3.29 -22.09
C THR A 601 -14.50 -3.64 -21.81
N LEU A 602 -15.29 -2.71 -21.28
CA LEU A 602 -16.71 -2.90 -20.93
C LEU A 602 -17.65 -2.33 -22.01
N LEU A 603 -17.12 -1.62 -23.01
CA LEU A 603 -17.93 -1.08 -24.10
C LEU A 603 -18.12 -2.13 -25.20
N PRO A 604 -19.30 -2.18 -25.84
CA PRO A 604 -19.50 -3.00 -27.03
C PRO A 604 -18.58 -2.53 -28.17
N PRO A 605 -18.29 -3.41 -29.15
CA PRO A 605 -17.51 -3.04 -30.34
C PRO A 605 -18.06 -1.81 -31.05
N ILE A 606 -19.40 -1.71 -31.15
CA ILE A 606 -20.10 -0.56 -31.71
C ILE A 606 -21.17 -0.10 -30.72
N VAL A 607 -21.16 1.19 -30.39
CA VAL A 607 -22.19 1.89 -29.61
C VAL A 607 -22.89 2.88 -30.54
N LEU A 608 -24.21 2.77 -30.66
CA LEU A 608 -25.03 3.82 -31.29
C LEU A 608 -25.60 4.72 -30.20
N ILE A 609 -25.48 6.03 -30.36
CA ILE A 609 -26.09 7.01 -29.46
C ILE A 609 -26.96 7.95 -30.28
N ALA A 610 -28.25 8.02 -29.95
CA ALA A 610 -29.19 8.88 -30.64
C ALA A 610 -28.93 10.36 -30.33
N ASP A 611 -29.28 11.23 -31.27
CA ASP A 611 -29.32 12.67 -31.05
C ASP A 611 -30.32 12.99 -29.92
N PRO A 612 -30.11 14.08 -29.15
CA PRO A 612 -31.00 14.44 -28.06
C PRO A 612 -32.48 14.54 -28.48
N GLY A 613 -33.35 13.77 -27.81
CA GLY A 613 -34.78 13.65 -28.07
C GLY A 613 -35.18 12.50 -29.01
N TYR A 614 -34.23 11.87 -29.71
CA TYR A 614 -34.48 10.69 -30.54
C TYR A 614 -34.27 9.40 -29.74
N VAL A 615 -35.06 8.36 -30.03
CA VAL A 615 -35.01 7.08 -29.31
C VAL A 615 -35.00 5.91 -30.27
N PHE A 616 -34.06 4.98 -30.08
CA PHE A 616 -34.04 3.73 -30.82
C PHE A 616 -35.18 2.82 -30.43
N GLN A 617 -35.87 2.30 -31.44
CA GLN A 617 -36.95 1.33 -31.30
C GLN A 617 -36.74 0.19 -32.31
N ILE A 618 -37.25 -0.98 -31.96
CA ILE A 618 -37.37 -2.13 -32.86
C ILE A 618 -38.85 -2.40 -33.15
N SER A 619 -39.16 -2.70 -34.41
CA SER A 619 -40.49 -3.13 -34.86
C SER A 619 -40.67 -4.64 -34.71
N TYR A 620 -39.56 -5.39 -34.74
CA TYR A 620 -39.53 -6.84 -34.57
C TYR A 620 -38.55 -7.18 -33.44
N HIS A 621 -38.92 -8.10 -32.54
CA HIS A 621 -38.02 -8.59 -31.49
C HIS A 621 -37.20 -9.78 -32.02
N PRO A 622 -35.94 -9.59 -32.44
CA PRO A 622 -35.11 -10.70 -32.87
C PRO A 622 -34.67 -11.52 -31.64
N PRO A 623 -34.35 -12.81 -31.82
CA PRO A 623 -33.91 -13.69 -30.73
C PRO A 623 -32.58 -13.28 -30.07
N VAL A 624 -31.90 -12.26 -30.59
CA VAL A 624 -30.59 -11.76 -30.14
C VAL A 624 -30.65 -10.40 -29.43
N ALA A 625 -31.85 -9.87 -29.20
CA ALA A 625 -32.08 -8.57 -28.56
C ALA A 625 -32.39 -8.73 -27.06
N TRP A 626 -31.77 -7.86 -26.25
CA TRP A 626 -32.02 -7.77 -24.81
C TRP A 626 -32.18 -6.32 -24.41
N ASP A 627 -33.29 -6.00 -23.75
CA ASP A 627 -33.56 -4.67 -23.23
C ASP A 627 -33.70 -4.72 -21.71
N HIS A 628 -32.97 -3.85 -21.03
CA HIS A 628 -33.05 -3.71 -19.58
C HIS A 628 -34.26 -2.89 -19.14
N LEU A 629 -34.89 -2.15 -20.06
CA LEU A 629 -35.97 -1.20 -19.81
C LEU A 629 -37.36 -1.75 -20.18
N LEU A 630 -37.44 -2.83 -20.98
CA LEU A 630 -38.70 -3.47 -21.40
C LEU A 630 -39.23 -4.50 -20.39
N ASN A 631 -39.65 -4.04 -19.20
CA ASN A 631 -40.52 -4.83 -18.34
C ASN A 631 -41.92 -4.19 -18.12
N HIS A 632 -42.24 -3.12 -18.86
CA HIS A 632 -43.56 -2.50 -18.84
C HIS A 632 -44.03 -2.08 -20.24
N ASP A 633 -45.29 -2.36 -20.55
CA ASP A 633 -46.06 -1.92 -21.73
C ASP A 633 -46.09 -0.38 -21.87
N ILE A 634 -45.03 0.29 -22.37
CA ILE A 634 -45.06 1.75 -22.51
C ILE A 634 -44.26 2.20 -23.76
N PHE A 635 -44.88 2.18 -24.94
CA PHE A 635 -44.31 2.86 -26.13
C PHE A 635 -45.35 3.57 -27.00
N SER A 636 -46.58 3.80 -26.52
CA SER A 636 -47.58 4.45 -27.37
C SER A 636 -47.50 5.98 -27.35
N GLN A 637 -47.05 6.63 -26.26
CA GLN A 637 -46.96 8.11 -26.17
C GLN A 637 -45.87 8.59 -25.18
N LEU A 638 -44.59 8.48 -25.52
CA LEU A 638 -43.52 9.14 -24.77
C LEU A 638 -43.48 10.64 -25.13
N GLN A 639 -43.40 11.51 -24.12
CA GLN A 639 -43.24 12.96 -24.30
C GLN A 639 -41.91 13.47 -23.75
N GLY A 640 -41.30 12.76 -22.81
CA GLY A 640 -39.94 13.02 -22.30
C GLY A 640 -39.08 11.76 -22.36
N VAL A 641 -37.78 11.92 -22.57
CA VAL A 641 -36.78 10.85 -22.65
C VAL A 641 -35.44 11.28 -22.08
N HIS A 642 -34.60 10.34 -21.65
CA HIS A 642 -33.28 10.60 -21.07
C HIS A 642 -32.25 9.50 -21.45
N GLY A 643 -31.04 9.58 -20.90
CA GLY A 643 -29.96 8.61 -21.13
C GLY A 643 -28.85 9.02 -22.10
N TYR A 644 -28.91 10.26 -22.60
CA TYR A 644 -27.94 10.81 -23.55
C TYR A 644 -26.58 11.14 -22.91
N LEU A 645 -25.66 11.66 -23.73
CA LEU A 645 -24.31 12.04 -23.30
C LEU A 645 -24.31 13.14 -22.22
N PRO A 646 -23.32 13.17 -21.31
CA PRO A 646 -23.24 14.14 -20.21
C PRO A 646 -23.15 15.60 -20.64
N ASP A 647 -22.72 15.88 -21.88
CA ASP A 647 -22.63 17.24 -22.41
C ASP A 647 -23.97 17.79 -22.89
N VAL A 648 -25.01 16.96 -22.98
CA VAL A 648 -26.38 17.41 -23.24
C VAL A 648 -26.89 18.11 -21.99
N THR A 649 -27.04 19.43 -22.05
CA THR A 649 -27.44 20.26 -20.91
C THR A 649 -28.77 19.83 -20.29
N ASP A 650 -29.72 19.33 -21.08
CA ASP A 650 -31.00 18.83 -20.58
C ASP A 650 -30.86 17.56 -19.71
N MET A 651 -29.72 16.87 -19.77
CA MET A 651 -29.42 15.75 -18.88
C MET A 651 -28.84 16.20 -17.54
N HIS A 652 -28.44 17.46 -17.40
CA HIS A 652 -27.85 17.97 -16.16
C HIS A 652 -28.89 18.03 -15.05
N THR A 653 -28.43 17.75 -13.84
CA THR A 653 -29.21 17.88 -12.61
C THR A 653 -28.71 19.06 -11.78
N THR A 654 -29.30 19.26 -10.62
CA THR A 654 -28.84 20.21 -9.60
C THR A 654 -28.61 19.48 -8.28
N PHE A 655 -27.67 19.98 -7.48
CA PHE A 655 -27.46 19.54 -6.11
C PHE A 655 -27.74 20.69 -5.15
N MET A 656 -28.49 20.40 -4.09
CA MET A 656 -28.84 21.36 -3.05
C MET A 656 -28.67 20.73 -1.69
N ALA A 657 -28.13 21.47 -0.73
CA ALA A 657 -27.98 20.98 0.63
C ALA A 657 -28.11 22.10 1.66
N TYR A 658 -28.62 21.75 2.83
CA TYR A 658 -28.91 22.66 3.93
C TYR A 658 -28.49 22.01 5.25
N GLY A 659 -27.74 22.73 6.06
CA GLY A 659 -27.34 22.30 7.39
C GLY A 659 -25.87 22.61 7.71
N PRO A 660 -25.44 22.34 8.95
CA PRO A 660 -24.14 22.76 9.48
C PRO A 660 -22.92 22.17 8.76
N ALA A 661 -23.08 21.02 8.08
CA ALA A 661 -21.99 20.38 7.33
C ALA A 661 -21.78 20.96 5.93
N PHE A 662 -22.64 21.86 5.46
CA PHE A 662 -22.60 22.41 4.11
C PHE A 662 -22.30 23.90 4.13
N GLU A 663 -21.27 24.32 3.39
CA GLU A 663 -20.93 25.73 3.24
C GLU A 663 -21.94 26.46 2.36
N PHE A 664 -22.23 27.70 2.74
CA PHE A 664 -23.08 28.59 1.96
C PHE A 664 -22.45 28.85 0.58
N GLY A 665 -23.21 28.66 -0.51
CA GLY A 665 -22.75 29.03 -1.86
C GLY A 665 -21.69 28.12 -2.48
N CYS A 666 -21.53 26.90 -1.96
CA CYS A 666 -20.48 25.93 -2.35
C CYS A 666 -20.24 25.71 -3.86
N GLY A 667 -21.20 25.98 -4.76
CA GLY A 667 -21.11 25.67 -6.20
C GLY A 667 -20.84 26.84 -7.14
N GLU A 668 -20.66 28.08 -6.66
CA GLU A 668 -20.49 29.26 -7.55
C GLU A 668 -19.09 29.38 -8.19
N GLU A 669 -18.06 28.76 -7.60
CA GLU A 669 -16.67 28.79 -8.11
C GLU A 669 -16.17 27.45 -8.67
N GLN A 670 -17.04 26.43 -8.69
CA GLN A 670 -16.66 25.07 -9.07
C GLN A 670 -16.64 24.89 -10.59
N GLY A 671 -15.65 24.15 -11.10
CA GLY A 671 -15.57 23.77 -12.51
C GLY A 671 -16.68 22.79 -12.92
N VAL A 672 -16.41 21.91 -13.88
CA VAL A 672 -17.38 20.88 -14.28
C VAL A 672 -17.54 19.86 -13.15
N VAL A 673 -18.73 19.79 -12.53
CA VAL A 673 -19.09 18.81 -11.50
C VAL A 673 -19.87 17.66 -12.12
N TYR A 674 -19.49 16.41 -11.83
CA TYR A 674 -20.22 15.22 -12.22
C TYR A 674 -20.97 14.59 -11.03
N THR A 675 -21.95 13.74 -11.30
CA THR A 675 -22.74 13.04 -10.28
C THR A 675 -21.88 12.29 -9.25
N TYR A 676 -20.74 11.71 -9.65
CA TYR A 676 -19.83 11.01 -8.73
C TYR A 676 -19.06 11.95 -7.79
N ASP A 677 -18.91 13.23 -8.14
CA ASP A 677 -18.24 14.23 -7.31
C ASP A 677 -19.10 14.67 -6.10
N LEU A 678 -20.40 14.32 -6.10
CA LEU A 678 -21.29 14.56 -4.97
C LEU A 678 -21.09 13.55 -3.83
N PHE A 679 -20.56 12.36 -4.11
CA PHE A 679 -20.35 11.32 -3.10
C PHE A 679 -19.45 11.79 -1.94
N PRO A 680 -18.27 12.43 -2.18
CA PRO A 680 -17.47 13.02 -1.12
C PRO A 680 -18.25 13.97 -0.21
N LEU A 681 -19.13 14.82 -0.77
CA LEU A 681 -19.94 15.77 0.01
C LEU A 681 -20.93 15.03 0.93
N LEU A 682 -21.69 14.08 0.39
CA LEU A 682 -22.64 13.26 1.16
C LEU A 682 -21.92 12.43 2.23
N ASN A 683 -20.77 11.85 1.88
CA ASN A 683 -19.94 11.09 2.81
C ASN A 683 -19.38 12.01 3.92
N SER A 684 -18.91 13.21 3.60
CA SER A 684 -18.45 14.19 4.61
C SER A 684 -19.56 14.57 5.57
N ALA A 685 -20.74 14.90 5.05
CA ALA A 685 -21.90 15.26 5.83
C ALA A 685 -22.35 14.14 6.77
N LEU A 686 -22.26 12.87 6.34
CA LEU A 686 -22.61 11.73 7.18
C LEU A 686 -21.54 11.39 8.24
N PHE A 687 -20.25 11.51 7.93
CA PHE A 687 -19.16 11.06 8.81
C PHE A 687 -18.44 12.19 9.57
N GLY A 688 -18.83 13.45 9.37
CA GLY A 688 -18.28 14.60 10.10
C GLY A 688 -16.80 14.91 9.80
N LYS A 689 -16.34 14.58 8.59
CA LYS A 689 -15.00 14.95 8.10
C LYS A 689 -15.06 16.34 7.46
N PRO A 690 -14.02 17.19 7.55
CA PRO A 690 -14.00 18.46 6.85
C PRO A 690 -14.14 18.22 5.34
N VAL A 691 -15.00 19.03 4.71
CA VAL A 691 -15.23 18.99 3.26
C VAL A 691 -13.88 19.20 2.59
N ILE A 692 -13.48 18.23 1.77
CA ILE A 692 -12.29 18.39 0.92
C ILE A 692 -12.69 19.44 -0.11
N ASP A 693 -12.11 20.62 0.03
CA ASP A 693 -12.30 21.77 -0.85
C ASP A 693 -12.14 21.33 -2.32
N LEU A 694 -13.19 21.50 -3.12
CA LEU A 694 -13.25 21.03 -4.50
C LEU A 694 -12.46 21.93 -5.47
N ALA A 695 -11.83 23.02 -5.00
CA ALA A 695 -11.03 23.90 -5.86
C ALA A 695 -9.83 24.56 -5.15
N ARG A 696 -8.62 24.12 -5.55
CA ARG A 696 -7.34 24.86 -5.60
C ARG A 696 -6.47 25.11 -4.35
N SER A 697 -5.22 24.68 -4.55
CA SER A 697 -3.95 25.30 -4.16
C SER A 697 -3.80 26.79 -4.56
N GLY A 698 -3.43 27.68 -3.63
CA GLY A 698 -2.84 29.02 -3.88
C GLY A 698 -3.16 30.08 -2.81
N PRO A 699 -2.27 31.08 -2.53
CA PRO A 699 -2.10 31.64 -1.18
C PRO A 699 -2.86 32.95 -0.90
N GLU A 700 -3.38 33.07 0.33
CA GLU A 700 -4.06 34.27 0.84
C GLU A 700 -3.14 35.28 1.57
N THR A 701 -3.54 36.55 1.53
CA THR A 701 -2.81 37.74 1.98
C THR A 701 -2.95 38.03 3.47
N GLY A 702 -1.83 38.00 4.21
CA GLY A 702 -1.76 38.30 5.64
C GLY A 702 -1.28 39.72 5.97
N TRP A 703 -2.15 40.52 6.59
CA TRP A 703 -1.73 41.79 7.22
C TRP A 703 -1.96 41.84 8.74
N GLU A 704 -2.90 41.07 9.29
CA GLU A 704 -3.04 40.99 10.76
C GLU A 704 -2.05 39.98 11.41
N MET A 705 -1.57 39.00 10.64
CA MET A 705 -0.60 37.98 11.08
C MET A 705 0.82 38.54 11.34
N LYS A 706 1.16 39.74 10.88
CA LYS A 706 2.50 40.32 11.04
C LYS A 706 2.77 40.80 12.47
N LEU A 707 1.76 41.26 13.19
CA LEU A 707 1.90 41.73 14.57
C LEU A 707 2.02 40.55 15.54
N LEU A 708 1.19 39.51 15.35
CA LEU A 708 1.28 38.26 16.12
C LEU A 708 2.57 37.51 15.80
N GLY A 709 2.97 37.49 14.52
CA GLY A 709 4.23 36.90 14.05
C GLY A 709 5.47 37.57 14.64
N GLY A 710 5.46 38.90 14.84
CA GLY A 710 6.56 39.60 15.50
C GLY A 710 6.73 39.23 16.98
N ILE A 711 5.62 39.05 17.70
CA ILE A 711 5.63 38.63 19.11
C ILE A 711 6.08 37.16 19.24
N LEU A 712 5.61 36.29 18.34
CA LEU A 712 6.06 34.89 18.27
C LEU A 712 7.54 34.77 17.86
N PHE A 713 8.04 35.62 16.96
CA PHE A 713 9.44 35.63 16.53
C PHE A 713 10.41 36.05 17.65
N THR A 714 9.99 37.02 18.47
CA THR A 714 10.80 37.46 19.63
C THR A 714 10.83 36.41 20.75
N LEU A 715 9.70 35.74 21.03
CA LEU A 715 9.66 34.58 21.92
C LEU A 715 10.51 33.41 21.40
N PHE A 716 10.47 33.14 20.09
CA PHE A 716 11.30 32.14 19.43
C PHE A 716 12.80 32.42 19.56
N ALA A 717 13.23 33.67 19.36
CA ALA A 717 14.63 34.06 19.51
C ALA A 717 15.15 33.84 20.94
N VAL A 718 14.33 34.12 21.97
CA VAL A 718 14.70 33.91 23.38
C VAL A 718 14.87 32.43 23.71
N VAL A 719 13.95 31.57 23.25
CA VAL A 719 14.03 30.11 23.46
C VAL A 719 15.23 29.51 22.73
N LEU A 720 15.53 29.97 21.51
CA LEU A 720 16.71 29.53 20.76
C LEU A 720 18.01 29.89 21.47
N ILE A 721 18.12 31.12 22.01
CA ILE A 721 19.30 31.56 22.76
C ILE A 721 19.46 30.75 24.05
N LEU A 722 18.37 30.48 24.77
CA LEU A 722 18.38 29.62 25.96
C LEU A 722 18.79 28.17 25.63
N GLY A 723 18.30 27.62 24.52
CA GLY A 723 18.67 26.29 24.03
C GLY A 723 20.14 26.20 23.63
N LEU A 724 20.67 27.21 22.95
CA LEU A 724 22.09 27.29 22.59
C LEU A 724 22.98 27.47 23.83
N ALA A 725 22.53 28.23 24.84
CA ALA A 725 23.21 28.37 26.11
C ALA A 725 23.25 27.05 26.90
N LEU A 726 22.12 26.32 26.92
CA LEU A 726 22.03 24.99 27.54
C LEU A 726 22.91 23.96 26.83
N ARG A 727 22.96 23.99 25.49
CA ARG A 727 23.85 23.15 24.67
C ARG A 727 25.33 23.45 24.94
N ARG A 728 25.69 24.72 25.17
CA ARG A 728 27.04 25.12 25.62
C ARG A 728 27.36 24.60 27.02
N LEU A 729 26.42 24.70 27.96
CA LEU A 729 26.59 24.19 29.33
C LEU A 729 26.74 22.66 29.35
N LEU A 730 25.96 21.94 28.54
CA LEU A 730 26.06 20.48 28.39
C LEU A 730 27.37 20.05 27.70
N ARG A 731 27.88 20.83 26.74
CA ARG A 731 29.22 20.63 26.15
C ARG A 731 30.35 20.83 27.17
N ILE A 732 30.20 21.79 28.09
CA ILE A 732 31.17 22.00 29.18
C ILE A 732 31.12 20.80 30.16
N GLY A 733 29.93 20.24 30.43
CA GLY A 733 29.77 19.03 31.24
C GLY A 733 30.34 17.76 30.61
N ARG A 734 30.30 17.62 29.28
CA ARG A 734 30.87 16.46 28.55
C ARG A 734 32.39 16.35 28.60
N LYS A 735 33.12 17.44 28.88
CA LYS A 735 34.59 17.39 29.05
C LYS A 735 35.06 16.65 30.31
N HIS A 736 34.15 16.19 31.18
CA HIS A 736 34.50 15.55 32.45
C HIS A 736 34.03 14.09 32.62
N VAL A 737 33.61 13.40 31.56
CA VAL A 737 33.23 11.97 31.65
C VAL A 737 34.01 11.14 30.64
N ASN A 738 35.10 10.51 31.10
CA ASN A 738 35.81 9.47 30.35
C ASN A 738 35.03 8.14 30.46
N SER A 739 34.38 7.71 29.38
CA SER A 739 33.82 6.36 29.24
C SER A 739 34.24 5.76 27.88
N PRO A 740 34.81 4.55 27.82
CA PRO A 740 35.38 3.96 26.60
C PRO A 740 34.35 3.30 25.67
N LEU A 741 33.05 3.59 25.79
CA LEU A 741 31.97 2.86 25.09
C LEU A 741 31.06 3.73 24.19
N VAL A 742 31.50 4.93 23.82
CA VAL A 742 30.79 5.74 22.82
C VAL A 742 31.71 5.97 21.63
N TYR A 743 31.38 5.34 20.50
CA TYR A 743 31.99 5.67 19.22
C TYR A 743 31.53 7.07 18.82
N ASP A 744 32.48 7.97 18.68
CA ASP A 744 32.28 9.39 18.44
C ASP A 744 31.90 9.62 16.97
N PHE A 745 30.62 9.93 16.71
CA PHE A 745 30.12 10.24 15.37
C PHE A 745 30.58 11.63 14.86
N GLU A 746 31.28 12.44 15.67
CA GLU A 746 31.81 13.75 15.24
C GLU A 746 33.07 13.65 14.36
N LYS A 747 33.73 12.47 14.23
CA LYS A 747 34.89 12.32 13.32
C LYS A 747 34.54 12.10 11.85
N MET A 748 33.26 12.08 11.50
CA MET A 748 32.80 11.85 10.12
C MET A 748 32.55 13.16 9.34
N SER A 749 32.37 14.30 10.02
CA SER A 749 32.09 15.58 9.34
C SER A 749 33.33 16.46 9.06
N GLU A 750 34.48 16.19 9.69
CA GLU A 750 35.71 16.96 9.41
C GLU A 750 36.46 16.48 8.16
N TYR A 751 36.21 15.25 7.68
CA TYR A 751 36.88 14.72 6.47
C TYR A 751 36.10 14.96 5.16
N GLU A 752 34.78 15.19 5.21
CA GLU A 752 34.01 15.51 4.00
C GLU A 752 34.17 16.99 3.57
N GLU A 753 34.53 17.91 4.48
CA GLU A 753 34.73 19.33 4.15
C GLU A 753 36.12 19.65 3.56
N GLU A 754 37.15 18.81 3.80
CA GLU A 754 38.48 18.98 3.19
C GLU A 754 38.54 18.41 1.76
N ASP A 755 37.87 17.28 1.47
CA ASP A 755 37.86 16.68 0.13
C ASP A 755 36.98 17.48 -0.87
N LEU A 756 35.89 18.11 -0.40
CA LEU A 756 35.08 19.02 -1.22
C LEU A 756 35.79 20.34 -1.56
N LYS A 757 36.83 20.73 -0.80
CA LYS A 757 37.69 21.87 -1.14
C LYS A 757 38.85 21.49 -2.06
N ALA A 758 39.35 20.26 -1.98
CA ALA A 758 40.42 19.77 -2.84
C ALA A 758 39.99 19.64 -4.32
N ASP A 759 38.74 19.27 -4.58
CA ASP A 759 38.21 19.17 -5.95
C ASP A 759 37.88 20.54 -6.60
N ALA A 760 37.78 21.62 -5.82
CA ALA A 760 37.52 22.97 -6.31
C ALA A 760 38.79 23.79 -6.63
N GLU A 761 39.98 23.35 -6.18
CA GLU A 761 41.27 24.01 -6.45
C GLU A 761 42.10 23.33 -7.55
N MET A 762 41.53 22.37 -8.29
CA MET A 762 42.19 21.70 -9.43
C MET A 762 41.59 22.06 -10.80
N GLU A 763 40.99 23.25 -10.93
CA GLU A 763 40.77 23.96 -12.20
C GLU A 763 41.28 25.42 -12.11
N VAL A 764 42.61 25.59 -12.14
CA VAL A 764 43.33 26.76 -12.71
C VAL A 764 44.61 26.27 -13.39
#